data_AF-A0A8J3H9S9-F1
#
_entry.id   AF-A0A8J3H9S9-F1
#
_cell.length_a   1.000
_cell.length_b   1.000
_cell.length_c   1.000
_cell.angle_alpha   90.00
_cell.angle_beta   90.00
_cell.angle_gamma   90.00
#
_symmetry.space_group_name_H-M   'P 1'
#
loop_
_entity.id
_entity.type
_entity.pdbx_description
1 polymer ?
#
loop_
_entity_poly.entity_id
_entity_poly.type
_entity_poly.pdbx_seq_one_letter_code
_entity_poly.pdbx_strand_id
1 'polypeptide(L)'
;MRDLLNWPGKSAPDVGGVEHPAVYHMLDVAAVAERLIAPFGLDAPQRDALVFLIALHDLGKISEGFRAMLRGEAAGGGPRHWQVSEVLLRHHDDLLATRLGCAPHRRAALYAAVAGHHGRPSDLALPIGRHHPARHGPQDVALKLAGTGVAVAREVIAAFAALWPGASLDGLSLEQAQRLSWWLAGLCTTADWIGSNTDWFAPNAQAMPLSAYLAQARLTAVEAVEGAGLGGCDLRQGPLFDFAPRPMQEACAQVPLPEGPMLAVIEDETGAGKTEAALLLAQRMLAAGKGRGLFFALPTMATADAMFERAAGVVGRMFDAPRVTLAHGRAGLSVAFRDIQQGRADSPDDVTCTDWLAQSRRRALLADVGVGTIDQALLAVLPVKFQTLRYFGLSSKILIVDEVHELGEPYIGAELEALLRMHRAAGGSAILLTATLPVAQRAKLLAVYDGQAPSPTYPALTVAGGAAVSDFPQATGSKGPVRVVRLGRMDEAVEVISGAAARGAACVWVRNSVDDAIAAVQALQEAGIEADLLHARFALGDRKRIEAAARGRFGKDGRGRAGRVLVGTQVLESSLDFDFDVMVSDLAPMAALVQRAGRLWRHMAERPQAIRPVPAPILHVLAPDPAQVSDDRWLQGVLGGGAFVYPLADQWRTADHLFRVGEITAPSGLRALIEAVHGAGARDVPQALEAAELRTEGEGAAARGHAAQNIVDFAAGYRAGGRANDDARYPTRLGEEQQTLVLARYDGAGGLQPWIAGSEGWALSEVSASRKRLARFDLPDQDAPEIVALTRDWPEWKRAALRICPVAGDGTICPGLRYETEMGLVLEVKS
;
A
#
# COMPACT_ATOMS: atom_id res chain seq x y z
N MET A 1 -35.88 6.64 31.06
CA MET A 1 -35.73 7.41 29.79
C MET A 1 -35.04 8.75 30.04
N ARG A 2 -35.61 9.67 30.85
CA ARG A 2 -34.93 10.97 31.15
C ARG A 2 -33.54 10.79 31.75
N ASP A 3 -33.36 9.82 32.65
CA ASP A 3 -32.04 9.55 33.26
C ASP A 3 -31.01 8.97 32.28
N LEU A 4 -31.44 8.29 31.21
CA LEU A 4 -30.55 7.75 30.18
C LEU A 4 -30.00 8.86 29.26
N LEU A 5 -30.79 9.92 29.05
CA LEU A 5 -30.46 11.04 28.17
C LEU A 5 -29.55 12.07 28.86
N ASN A 6 -29.40 11.99 30.18
CA ASN A 6 -28.54 12.90 30.97
C ASN A 6 -27.03 12.62 30.83
N TRP A 7 -26.64 11.67 29.98
CA TRP A 7 -25.25 11.30 29.72
C TRP A 7 -24.82 11.80 28.34
N PRO A 8 -23.90 12.77 28.26
CA PRO A 8 -23.48 13.35 26.98
C PRO A 8 -22.62 12.37 26.18
N GLY A 9 -22.90 12.27 24.88
CA GLY A 9 -22.13 11.48 23.92
C GLY A 9 -21.12 12.29 23.13
N LYS A 10 -21.44 13.56 22.86
CA LYS A 10 -20.59 14.56 22.19
C LYS A 10 -20.80 15.93 22.87
N SER A 11 -19.76 16.76 22.88
CA SER A 11 -19.84 18.16 23.28
C SER A 11 -20.72 18.95 22.30
N ALA A 12 -21.41 19.98 22.80
CA ALA A 12 -22.14 20.91 21.95
C ALA A 12 -21.18 21.60 20.95
N PRO A 13 -21.55 21.73 19.66
CA PRO A 13 -20.70 22.38 18.66
C PRO A 13 -20.44 23.86 18.98
N ASP A 14 -21.36 24.51 19.69
CA ASP A 14 -21.25 25.88 20.18
C ASP A 14 -21.42 25.95 21.71
N VAL A 15 -20.87 26.98 22.34
CA VAL A 15 -21.05 27.25 23.78
C VAL A 15 -22.55 27.49 24.05
N GLY A 16 -23.19 26.57 24.77
CA GLY A 16 -24.64 26.60 25.04
C GLY A 16 -25.50 25.84 24.02
N GLY A 17 -24.90 25.13 23.06
CA GLY A 17 -25.60 24.30 22.09
C GLY A 17 -26.15 22.98 22.66
N VAL A 18 -26.87 22.23 21.83
CA VAL A 18 -27.52 20.97 22.21
C VAL A 18 -26.49 19.84 22.29
N GLU A 19 -26.35 19.21 23.46
CA GLU A 19 -25.55 17.99 23.61
C GLU A 19 -26.29 16.79 23.01
N HIS A 20 -25.58 15.97 22.24
CA HIS A 20 -26.13 14.73 21.71
C HIS A 20 -25.97 13.60 22.77
N PRO A 21 -27.06 12.97 23.25
CA PRO A 21 -27.00 11.92 24.26
C PRO A 21 -26.16 10.71 23.82
N ALA A 22 -25.40 10.10 24.73
CA ALA A 22 -24.56 8.93 24.44
C ALA A 22 -25.37 7.76 23.90
N VAL A 23 -26.58 7.53 24.42
CA VAL A 23 -27.48 6.46 23.97
C VAL A 23 -28.00 6.67 22.56
N TYR A 24 -28.14 7.91 22.09
CA TYR A 24 -28.55 8.20 20.72
C TYR A 24 -27.39 7.99 19.74
N HIS A 25 -26.19 8.48 20.06
CA HIS A 25 -24.99 8.22 19.25
C HIS A 25 -24.74 6.73 19.08
N MET A 26 -24.87 5.97 20.16
CA MET A 26 -24.78 4.52 20.13
C MET A 26 -25.79 3.86 19.17
N LEU A 27 -27.02 4.37 19.07
CA LEU A 27 -28.03 3.90 18.12
C LEU A 27 -27.78 4.37 16.68
N ASP A 28 -27.22 5.57 16.49
CA ASP A 28 -26.78 6.07 15.18
C ASP A 28 -25.70 5.14 14.60
N VAL A 29 -24.69 4.82 15.41
CA VAL A 29 -23.62 3.89 15.03
C VAL A 29 -24.16 2.48 14.78
N ALA A 30 -25.12 2.01 15.58
CA ALA A 30 -25.77 0.72 15.35
C ALA A 30 -26.54 0.70 14.02
N ALA A 31 -27.29 1.75 13.70
CA ALA A 31 -28.03 1.88 12.44
C ALA A 31 -27.09 1.90 11.22
N VAL A 32 -25.96 2.59 11.32
CA VAL A 32 -24.91 2.55 10.28
C VAL A 32 -24.32 1.14 10.17
N ALA A 33 -24.02 0.48 11.28
CA ALA A 33 -23.48 -0.87 11.29
C ALA A 33 -24.44 -1.89 10.63
N GLU A 34 -25.75 -1.77 10.85
CA GLU A 34 -26.77 -2.59 10.17
C GLU A 34 -26.69 -2.50 8.65
N ARG A 35 -26.40 -1.30 8.12
CA ARG A 35 -26.22 -1.09 6.67
C ARG A 35 -24.90 -1.68 6.17
N LEU A 36 -23.81 -1.43 6.87
CA LEU A 36 -22.47 -1.88 6.46
C LEU A 36 -22.31 -3.41 6.53
N ILE A 37 -22.95 -4.07 7.50
CA ILE A 37 -22.85 -5.53 7.71
C ILE A 37 -23.74 -6.34 6.76
N ALA A 38 -24.86 -5.78 6.30
CA ALA A 38 -25.87 -6.49 5.53
C ALA A 38 -25.31 -7.32 4.35
N PRO A 39 -24.33 -6.85 3.57
CA PRO A 39 -23.88 -7.58 2.39
C PRO A 39 -22.90 -8.73 2.69
N PHE A 40 -22.49 -8.95 3.94
CA PHE A 40 -21.56 -10.02 4.31
C PHE A 40 -22.24 -11.38 4.52
N GLY A 41 -23.57 -11.47 4.32
CA GLY A 41 -24.29 -12.75 4.29
C GLY A 41 -24.28 -13.52 5.63
N LEU A 42 -24.02 -12.84 6.75
CA LEU A 42 -24.06 -13.43 8.08
C LEU A 42 -25.51 -13.83 8.42
N ASP A 43 -25.67 -14.91 9.18
CA ASP A 43 -26.98 -15.31 9.67
C ASP A 43 -27.59 -14.20 10.56
N ALA A 44 -28.92 -14.11 10.57
CA ALA A 44 -29.61 -13.04 11.27
C ALA A 44 -29.27 -12.98 12.77
N PRO A 45 -29.22 -14.11 13.52
CA PRO A 45 -28.86 -14.08 14.93
C PRO A 45 -27.45 -13.52 15.22
N GLN A 46 -26.44 -13.97 14.46
CA GLN A 46 -25.06 -13.51 14.60
C GLN A 46 -24.92 -12.06 14.16
N ARG A 47 -25.52 -11.68 13.03
CA ARG A 47 -25.51 -10.29 12.55
C ARG A 47 -26.09 -9.35 13.60
N ASP A 48 -27.27 -9.68 14.13
CA ASP A 48 -27.96 -8.87 15.13
C ASP A 48 -27.14 -8.81 16.44
N ALA A 49 -26.44 -9.89 16.81
CA ALA A 49 -25.49 -9.88 17.93
C ALA A 49 -24.30 -8.95 17.72
N LEU A 50 -23.69 -8.95 16.54
CA LEU A 50 -22.57 -8.06 16.22
C LEU A 50 -23.00 -6.59 16.20
N VAL A 51 -24.16 -6.28 15.62
CA VAL A 51 -24.75 -4.94 15.64
C VAL A 51 -25.07 -4.51 17.08
N PHE A 52 -25.68 -5.38 17.88
CA PHE A 52 -25.96 -5.09 19.28
C PHE A 52 -24.67 -4.81 20.07
N LEU A 53 -23.59 -5.55 19.83
CA LEU A 53 -22.29 -5.26 20.45
C LEU A 53 -21.72 -3.91 20.01
N ILE A 54 -21.83 -3.57 18.72
CA ILE A 54 -21.40 -2.26 18.20
C ILE A 54 -22.22 -1.13 18.82
N ALA A 55 -23.53 -1.34 19.04
CA ALA A 55 -24.36 -0.38 19.75
C ALA A 55 -23.81 -0.06 21.15
N LEU A 56 -23.00 -0.93 21.75
CA LEU A 56 -22.41 -0.74 23.07
C LEU A 56 -20.94 -0.26 23.04
N HIS A 57 -20.38 0.08 21.88
CA HIS A 57 -18.97 0.47 21.73
C HIS A 57 -18.55 1.63 22.67
N ASP A 58 -19.48 2.57 22.87
CA ASP A 58 -19.27 3.82 23.61
C ASP A 58 -19.91 3.82 25.01
N LEU A 59 -20.22 2.64 25.55
CA LEU A 59 -20.86 2.50 26.86
C LEU A 59 -20.10 3.21 27.99
N GLY A 60 -18.77 3.31 27.90
CA GLY A 60 -17.93 4.03 28.85
C GLY A 60 -18.08 5.55 28.86
N LYS A 61 -18.80 6.15 27.89
CA LYS A 61 -19.25 7.55 27.96
C LYS A 61 -20.32 7.75 29.04
N ILE A 62 -21.03 6.69 29.43
CA ILE A 62 -21.89 6.64 30.61
C ILE A 62 -21.02 6.50 31.87
N SER A 63 -20.17 7.50 32.11
CA SER A 63 -19.28 7.57 33.26
C SER A 63 -19.19 8.99 33.80
N GLU A 64 -19.11 9.10 35.12
CA GLU A 64 -18.92 10.41 35.78
C GLU A 64 -17.61 11.06 35.34
N GLY A 65 -16.55 10.26 35.17
CA GLY A 65 -15.26 10.74 34.66
C GLY A 65 -15.34 11.36 33.27
N PHE A 66 -16.04 10.73 32.32
CA PHE A 66 -16.20 11.28 30.97
C PHE A 66 -17.04 12.56 30.99
N ARG A 67 -18.12 12.59 31.78
CA ARG A 67 -18.97 13.78 31.95
C ARG A 67 -18.20 14.96 32.56
N ALA A 68 -17.40 14.71 33.60
CA ALA A 68 -16.54 15.72 34.22
C ALA A 68 -15.49 16.25 33.23
N MET A 69 -14.87 15.37 32.44
CA MET A 69 -13.93 15.75 31.39
C MET A 69 -14.59 16.65 30.33
N LEU A 70 -15.77 16.29 29.83
CA LEU A 70 -16.51 17.10 28.84
C LEU A 70 -16.86 18.50 29.37
N ARG A 71 -17.13 18.63 30.67
CA ARG A 71 -17.44 19.91 31.33
C ARG A 71 -16.21 20.72 31.74
N GLY A 72 -15.00 20.21 31.50
CA GLY A 72 -13.76 20.85 31.94
C GLY A 72 -13.52 20.77 33.45
N GLU A 73 -14.28 19.94 34.17
CA GLU A 73 -14.19 19.75 35.63
C GLU A 73 -13.02 18.84 36.03
N ALA A 74 -12.46 18.07 35.08
CA ALA A 74 -11.33 17.17 35.32
C ALA A 74 -10.37 17.11 34.10
N ALA A 75 -9.06 17.08 34.37
CA ALA A 75 -8.00 17.11 33.36
C ALA A 75 -7.72 15.76 32.65
N GLY A 76 -8.67 14.81 32.66
CA GLY A 76 -8.55 13.56 31.89
C GLY A 76 -7.52 12.54 32.40
N GLY A 77 -7.36 12.38 33.73
CA GLY A 77 -6.52 11.33 34.32
C GLY A 77 -7.28 10.01 34.54
N GLY A 78 -6.70 8.88 34.10
CA GLY A 78 -7.26 7.53 34.31
C GLY A 78 -7.62 6.79 33.01
N PRO A 79 -8.32 5.63 33.10
CA PRO A 79 -8.77 4.89 31.93
C PRO A 79 -9.66 5.74 31.01
N ARG A 80 -9.38 5.70 29.71
CA ARG A 80 -10.16 6.35 28.65
C ARG A 80 -11.54 5.71 28.53
N HIS A 81 -12.53 6.46 28.04
CA HIS A 81 -13.93 5.99 27.93
C HIS A 81 -14.04 4.63 27.22
N TRP A 82 -13.30 4.39 26.15
CA TRP A 82 -13.33 3.11 25.43
C TRP A 82 -12.70 1.94 26.22
N GLN A 83 -11.73 2.20 27.10
CA GLN A 83 -11.24 1.20 28.06
C GLN A 83 -12.29 0.92 29.14
N VAL A 84 -13.03 1.95 29.57
CA VAL A 84 -14.17 1.83 30.49
C VAL A 84 -15.31 1.04 29.83
N SER A 85 -15.58 1.21 28.53
CA SER A 85 -16.56 0.41 27.79
C SER A 85 -16.28 -1.08 27.92
N GLU A 86 -15.03 -1.53 27.69
CA GLU A 86 -14.69 -2.95 27.85
C GLU A 86 -14.90 -3.45 29.29
N VAL A 87 -14.55 -2.63 30.29
CA VAL A 87 -14.77 -2.97 31.69
C VAL A 87 -16.26 -3.13 32.01
N LEU A 88 -17.10 -2.20 31.55
CA LEU A 88 -18.55 -2.26 31.78
C LEU A 88 -19.19 -3.46 31.06
N LEU A 89 -18.78 -3.77 29.83
CA LEU A 89 -19.23 -4.95 29.10
C LEU A 89 -18.88 -6.24 29.85
N ARG A 90 -17.66 -6.36 30.38
CA ARG A 90 -17.25 -7.54 31.18
C ARG A 90 -17.95 -7.59 32.53
N HIS A 91 -18.18 -6.44 33.17
CA HIS A 91 -18.82 -6.37 34.48
C HIS A 91 -20.29 -6.81 34.40
N HIS A 92 -21.00 -6.45 33.34
CA HIS A 92 -22.39 -6.83 33.07
C HIS A 92 -22.52 -8.02 32.09
N ASP A 93 -21.52 -8.90 32.07
CA ASP A 93 -21.51 -10.10 31.21
C ASP A 93 -22.68 -11.05 31.54
N ASP A 94 -23.26 -10.97 32.74
CA ASP A 94 -24.44 -11.76 33.11
C ASP A 94 -25.66 -11.46 32.22
N LEU A 95 -25.90 -10.17 31.91
CA LEU A 95 -26.97 -9.76 31.00
C LEU A 95 -26.63 -10.09 29.55
N LEU A 96 -25.38 -9.81 29.15
CA LEU A 96 -24.94 -10.08 27.79
C LEU A 96 -24.92 -11.58 27.49
N ALA A 97 -24.54 -12.42 28.44
CA ALA A 97 -24.60 -13.88 28.32
C ALA A 97 -26.04 -14.38 28.13
N THR A 98 -26.99 -13.79 28.85
CA THR A 98 -28.41 -14.16 28.74
C THR A 98 -28.97 -13.88 27.34
N ARG A 99 -28.53 -12.77 26.71
CA ARG A 99 -28.94 -12.41 25.34
C ARG A 99 -28.12 -13.13 24.28
N LEU A 100 -26.79 -13.04 24.35
CA LEU A 100 -25.87 -13.46 23.30
C LEU A 100 -25.49 -14.94 23.36
N GLY A 101 -25.68 -15.63 24.50
CA GLY A 101 -25.23 -17.01 24.65
C GLY A 101 -23.70 -17.16 24.58
N CYS A 102 -23.25 -18.36 24.20
CA CYS A 102 -21.85 -18.81 24.10
C CYS A 102 -21.00 -18.74 25.39
N ALA A 103 -19.72 -19.13 25.30
CA ALA A 103 -18.81 -19.13 26.44
C ALA A 103 -18.20 -17.74 26.72
N PRO A 104 -17.90 -17.37 27.98
CA PRO A 104 -17.43 -16.01 28.33
C PRO A 104 -16.18 -15.55 27.58
N HIS A 105 -15.22 -16.45 27.36
CA HIS A 105 -13.97 -16.11 26.65
C HIS A 105 -14.19 -15.72 25.18
N ARG A 106 -15.28 -16.21 24.54
CA ARG A 106 -15.63 -15.88 23.16
C ARG A 106 -16.25 -14.49 23.07
N ARG A 107 -17.19 -14.18 23.96
CA ARG A 107 -17.76 -12.82 24.08
C ARG A 107 -16.70 -11.79 24.44
N ALA A 108 -15.80 -12.14 25.37
CA ALA A 108 -14.71 -11.27 25.79
C ALA A 108 -13.78 -10.84 24.64
N ALA A 109 -13.59 -11.68 23.62
CA ALA A 109 -12.84 -11.31 22.41
C ALA A 109 -13.56 -10.21 21.61
N LEU A 110 -14.89 -10.30 21.50
CA LEU A 110 -15.72 -9.32 20.79
C LEU A 110 -15.92 -8.02 21.58
N TYR A 111 -15.97 -8.08 22.92
CA TYR A 111 -16.00 -6.87 23.77
C TYR A 111 -14.77 -6.00 23.53
N ALA A 112 -13.60 -6.63 23.47
CA ALA A 112 -12.35 -5.93 23.18
C ALA A 112 -12.32 -5.34 21.76
N ALA A 113 -12.99 -5.97 20.80
CA ALA A 113 -13.11 -5.47 19.43
C ALA A 113 -13.92 -4.16 19.37
N VAL A 114 -15.14 -4.15 19.93
CA VAL A 114 -16.00 -2.95 19.90
C VAL A 114 -15.46 -1.83 20.79
N ALA A 115 -14.83 -2.17 21.92
CA ALA A 115 -14.11 -1.20 22.74
C ALA A 115 -12.88 -0.63 22.03
N GLY A 116 -12.26 -1.37 21.10
CA GLY A 116 -11.05 -0.94 20.41
C GLY A 116 -11.27 -0.04 19.18
N HIS A 117 -12.47 0.56 19.02
CA HIS A 117 -12.85 1.39 17.87
C HIS A 117 -12.00 2.67 17.71
N HIS A 118 -11.24 3.07 18.73
CA HIS A 118 -10.23 4.15 18.64
C HIS A 118 -8.92 3.71 17.96
N GLY A 119 -8.92 2.53 17.35
CA GLY A 119 -7.84 2.02 16.51
C GLY A 119 -6.81 1.15 17.23
N ARG A 120 -7.06 0.74 18.48
CA ARG A 120 -6.26 -0.24 19.23
C ARG A 120 -7.10 -0.93 20.32
N PRO A 121 -6.81 -2.17 20.72
CA PRO A 121 -7.50 -2.84 21.82
C PRO A 121 -7.11 -2.23 23.18
N SER A 122 -7.89 -2.51 24.22
CA SER A 122 -7.58 -2.07 25.59
C SER A 122 -6.36 -2.80 26.13
N ASP A 123 -5.40 -2.03 26.63
CA ASP A 123 -4.19 -2.49 27.30
C ASP A 123 -4.42 -2.80 28.80
N LEU A 124 -5.61 -2.51 29.34
CA LEU A 124 -5.93 -2.81 30.74
C LEU A 124 -5.83 -4.32 31.01
N ALA A 125 -5.18 -4.70 32.11
CA ALA A 125 -5.13 -6.08 32.58
C ALA A 125 -6.47 -6.49 33.20
N LEU A 126 -7.33 -7.12 32.38
CA LEU A 126 -8.68 -7.57 32.76
C LEU A 126 -8.70 -9.11 32.85
N PRO A 127 -8.78 -9.70 34.06
CA PRO A 127 -8.86 -11.15 34.21
C PRO A 127 -10.13 -11.73 33.59
N ILE A 128 -10.06 -12.99 33.15
CA ILE A 128 -11.20 -13.74 32.57
C ILE A 128 -11.70 -14.74 33.63
N GLY A 129 -13.00 -14.75 33.91
CA GLY A 129 -13.64 -15.70 34.83
C GLY A 129 -13.72 -15.23 36.29
N ARG A 130 -13.99 -16.16 37.22
CA ARG A 130 -14.23 -15.89 38.67
C ARG A 130 -12.95 -15.65 39.48
N HIS A 131 -11.87 -15.18 38.86
CA HIS A 131 -10.72 -14.72 39.64
C HIS A 131 -11.07 -13.35 40.22
N HIS A 132 -11.05 -13.23 41.55
CA HIS A 132 -11.31 -11.96 42.20
C HIS A 132 -10.30 -10.92 41.67
N PRO A 133 -10.77 -9.79 41.10
CA PRO A 133 -9.87 -8.73 40.67
C PRO A 133 -9.04 -8.28 41.88
N ALA A 134 -7.76 -7.98 41.64
CA ALA A 134 -6.91 -7.39 42.67
C ALA A 134 -7.58 -6.09 43.16
N ARG A 135 -7.75 -5.94 44.48
CA ARG A 135 -8.25 -4.68 45.05
C ARG A 135 -7.37 -3.53 44.55
N HIS A 136 -7.98 -2.50 43.97
CA HIS A 136 -7.30 -1.35 43.34
C HIS A 136 -6.65 -1.64 41.99
N GLY A 137 -7.01 -2.73 41.32
CA GLY A 137 -6.58 -3.01 39.94
C GLY A 137 -7.24 -2.08 38.91
N PRO A 138 -6.80 -2.12 37.64
CA PRO A 138 -7.32 -1.23 36.58
C PRO A 138 -8.84 -1.31 36.39
N GLN A 139 -9.43 -2.50 36.60
CA GLN A 139 -10.87 -2.69 36.56
C GLN A 139 -11.59 -1.89 37.65
N ASP A 140 -11.13 -1.95 38.91
CA ASP A 140 -11.72 -1.20 40.02
C ASP A 140 -11.63 0.31 39.80
N VAL A 141 -10.51 0.78 39.25
CA VAL A 141 -10.32 2.19 38.90
C VAL A 141 -11.33 2.63 37.84
N ALA A 142 -11.50 1.84 36.77
CA ALA A 142 -12.47 2.14 35.72
C ALA A 142 -13.93 2.12 36.24
N LEU A 143 -14.28 1.16 37.11
CA LEU A 143 -15.62 1.11 37.72
C LEU A 143 -15.88 2.29 38.66
N LYS A 144 -14.88 2.72 39.44
CA LYS A 144 -14.97 3.94 40.26
C LYS A 144 -15.15 5.19 39.41
N LEU A 145 -14.44 5.28 38.29
CA LEU A 145 -14.55 6.38 37.34
C LEU A 145 -15.94 6.42 36.66
N ALA A 146 -16.54 5.25 36.44
CA ALA A 146 -17.91 5.13 35.97
C ALA A 146 -18.93 5.66 37.00
N GLY A 147 -18.71 5.40 38.29
CA GLY A 147 -19.54 5.91 39.37
C GLY A 147 -20.99 5.42 39.26
N THR A 148 -21.97 6.34 39.36
CA THR A 148 -23.39 6.03 39.13
C THR A 148 -23.67 5.50 37.72
N GLY A 149 -22.78 5.76 36.76
CA GLY A 149 -22.86 5.24 35.40
C GLY A 149 -22.83 3.72 35.30
N VAL A 150 -22.28 2.99 36.29
CA VAL A 150 -22.27 1.51 36.30
C VAL A 150 -23.70 0.94 36.29
N ALA A 151 -24.60 1.50 37.11
CA ALA A 151 -25.99 1.06 37.17
C ALA A 151 -26.75 1.46 35.90
N VAL A 152 -26.51 2.67 35.39
CA VAL A 152 -27.13 3.16 34.15
C VAL A 152 -26.69 2.34 32.94
N ALA A 153 -25.41 1.96 32.86
CA ALA A 153 -24.91 1.09 31.80
C ALA A 153 -25.63 -0.27 31.77
N ARG A 154 -26.00 -0.81 32.94
CA ARG A 154 -26.82 -2.04 33.04
C ARG A 154 -28.20 -1.84 32.42
N GLU A 155 -28.86 -0.72 32.71
CA GLU A 155 -30.15 -0.36 32.13
C GLU A 155 -30.07 -0.18 30.60
N VAL A 156 -29.01 0.45 30.11
CA VAL A 156 -28.77 0.60 28.67
C VAL A 156 -28.57 -0.74 27.98
N ILE A 157 -27.75 -1.63 28.55
CA ILE A 157 -27.57 -2.99 28.02
C ILE A 157 -28.91 -3.73 27.93
N ALA A 158 -29.74 -3.66 28.98
CA ALA A 158 -31.06 -4.31 28.99
C ALA A 158 -32.01 -3.69 27.95
N ALA A 159 -32.02 -2.36 27.83
CA ALA A 159 -32.86 -1.66 26.87
C ALA A 159 -32.44 -1.96 25.42
N PHE A 160 -31.14 -1.98 25.13
CA PHE A 160 -30.62 -2.32 23.81
C PHE A 160 -30.80 -3.80 23.49
N ALA A 161 -30.62 -4.69 24.46
CA ALA A 161 -30.93 -6.11 24.26
C ALA A 161 -32.38 -6.29 23.79
N ALA A 162 -33.35 -5.49 24.26
CA ALA A 162 -34.72 -5.54 23.80
C ALA A 162 -34.94 -5.08 22.35
N LEU A 163 -34.04 -4.26 21.79
CA LEU A 163 -34.09 -3.80 20.40
C LEU A 163 -33.60 -4.86 19.40
N TRP A 164 -32.75 -5.80 19.83
CA TRP A 164 -32.27 -6.93 19.03
C TRP A 164 -32.70 -8.28 19.65
N PRO A 165 -33.98 -8.66 19.54
CA PRO A 165 -34.51 -9.87 20.16
C PRO A 165 -33.97 -11.19 19.62
N GLY A 166 -33.41 -11.19 18.40
CA GLY A 166 -32.82 -12.36 17.76
C GLY A 166 -31.30 -12.50 17.98
N ALA A 167 -30.63 -11.53 18.59
CA ALA A 167 -29.17 -11.51 18.73
C ALA A 167 -28.66 -12.74 19.50
N SER A 168 -27.84 -13.57 18.86
CA SER A 168 -27.16 -14.72 19.48
C SER A 168 -25.79 -14.98 18.85
N LEU A 169 -24.85 -15.46 19.66
CA LEU A 169 -23.51 -15.93 19.30
C LEU A 169 -23.35 -17.43 19.55
N ASP A 170 -24.44 -18.15 19.81
CA ASP A 170 -24.39 -19.60 19.99
C ASP A 170 -23.84 -20.31 18.75
N GLY A 171 -23.10 -21.39 18.96
CA GLY A 171 -22.39 -22.10 17.89
C GLY A 171 -21.04 -21.46 17.48
N LEU A 172 -20.75 -20.22 17.88
CA LEU A 172 -19.47 -19.59 17.56
C LEU A 172 -18.32 -20.29 18.29
N SER A 173 -17.34 -20.82 17.56
CA SER A 173 -16.10 -21.36 18.15
C SER A 173 -15.18 -20.24 18.67
N LEU A 174 -14.16 -20.60 19.47
CA LEU A 174 -13.18 -19.62 19.93
C LEU A 174 -12.38 -19.03 18.77
N GLU A 175 -11.95 -19.87 17.83
CA GLU A 175 -11.20 -19.44 16.66
C GLU A 175 -12.02 -18.46 15.79
N GLN A 176 -13.31 -18.76 15.54
CA GLN A 176 -14.18 -17.84 14.82
C GLN A 176 -14.35 -16.52 15.59
N ALA A 177 -14.51 -16.55 16.92
CA ALA A 177 -14.60 -15.33 17.73
C ALA A 177 -13.31 -14.49 17.66
N GLN A 178 -12.13 -15.12 17.67
CA GLN A 178 -10.83 -14.45 17.52
C GLN A 178 -10.70 -13.82 16.14
N ARG A 179 -11.02 -14.54 15.06
CA ARG A 179 -11.01 -14.00 13.69
C ARG A 179 -12.01 -12.85 13.52
N LEU A 180 -13.24 -13.02 14.01
CA LEU A 180 -14.28 -11.98 13.97
C LEU A 180 -13.87 -10.75 14.78
N SER A 181 -13.13 -10.89 15.89
CA SER A 181 -12.71 -9.74 16.69
C SER A 181 -11.88 -8.71 15.91
N TRP A 182 -11.05 -9.17 14.96
CA TRP A 182 -10.28 -8.27 14.08
C TRP A 182 -11.18 -7.51 13.10
N TRP A 183 -12.11 -8.23 12.49
CA TRP A 183 -13.03 -7.69 11.49
C TRP A 183 -14.05 -6.74 12.14
N LEU A 184 -14.63 -7.13 13.28
CA LEU A 184 -15.62 -6.37 14.03
C LEU A 184 -15.08 -5.02 14.50
N ALA A 185 -13.83 -4.96 14.94
CA ALA A 185 -13.20 -3.71 15.35
C ALA A 185 -13.10 -2.71 14.18
N GLY A 186 -12.80 -3.20 12.97
CA GLY A 186 -12.77 -2.38 11.76
C GLY A 186 -14.16 -1.88 11.37
N LEU A 187 -15.16 -2.77 11.35
CA LEU A 187 -16.56 -2.40 11.10
C LEU A 187 -17.06 -1.37 12.13
N CYS A 188 -16.81 -1.60 13.42
CA CYS A 188 -17.20 -0.70 14.49
C CYS A 188 -16.59 0.69 14.32
N THR A 189 -15.30 0.76 13.94
CA THR A 189 -14.62 2.02 13.65
C THR A 189 -15.24 2.75 12.46
N THR A 190 -15.53 2.05 11.36
CA THR A 190 -16.17 2.64 10.18
C THR A 190 -17.56 3.18 10.52
N ALA A 191 -18.36 2.39 11.26
CA ALA A 191 -19.69 2.79 11.67
C ALA A 191 -19.65 4.01 12.60
N ASP A 192 -18.71 4.04 13.56
CA ASP A 192 -18.53 5.18 14.46
C ASP A 192 -18.10 6.45 13.72
N TRP A 193 -17.22 6.35 12.71
CA TRP A 193 -16.80 7.53 11.94
C TRP A 193 -17.92 8.14 11.11
N ILE A 194 -18.85 7.32 10.60
CA ILE A 194 -20.02 7.79 9.85
C ILE A 194 -21.09 8.32 10.83
N GLY A 195 -21.43 7.58 11.88
CA GLY A 195 -22.36 8.02 12.94
C GLY A 195 -21.86 9.23 13.73
N SER A 196 -20.55 9.47 13.72
CA SER A 196 -19.95 10.64 14.32
C SER A 196 -20.14 11.93 13.50
N ASN A 197 -20.46 11.83 12.21
CA ASN A 197 -20.59 12.97 11.31
C ASN A 197 -21.85 13.78 11.61
N THR A 198 -21.68 15.01 12.08
CA THR A 198 -22.77 15.91 12.47
C THR A 198 -23.59 16.44 11.30
N ASP A 199 -23.05 16.37 10.08
CA ASP A 199 -23.79 16.77 8.87
C ASP A 199 -24.92 15.77 8.55
N TRP A 200 -24.74 14.50 8.92
CA TRP A 200 -25.76 13.46 8.79
C TRP A 200 -26.55 13.26 10.09
N PHE A 201 -25.83 13.14 11.21
CA PHE A 201 -26.40 12.89 12.54
C PHE A 201 -26.29 14.13 13.43
N ALA A 202 -27.21 15.07 13.20
CA ALA A 202 -27.27 16.30 13.97
C ALA A 202 -27.56 16.03 15.47
N PRO A 203 -27.01 16.84 16.41
CA PRO A 203 -27.33 16.71 17.83
C PRO A 203 -28.84 16.78 18.12
N ASN A 204 -29.35 15.82 18.90
CA ASN A 204 -30.76 15.73 19.24
C ASN A 204 -30.93 15.48 20.75
N ALA A 205 -31.46 16.47 21.48
CA ALA A 205 -31.78 16.32 22.91
C ALA A 205 -33.27 16.05 23.18
N GLN A 206 -34.09 15.89 22.13
CA GLN A 206 -35.49 15.58 22.30
C GLN A 206 -35.66 14.16 22.87
N ALA A 207 -36.34 14.06 24.01
CA ALA A 207 -36.61 12.77 24.62
C ALA A 207 -37.63 11.98 23.78
N MET A 208 -37.24 10.80 23.31
CA MET A 208 -38.11 9.87 22.58
C MET A 208 -37.83 8.41 22.97
N PRO A 209 -38.77 7.48 22.72
CA PRO A 209 -38.51 6.05 22.90
C PRO A 209 -37.31 5.60 22.05
N LEU A 210 -36.40 4.80 22.62
CA LEU A 210 -35.19 4.34 21.93
C LEU A 210 -35.50 3.59 20.62
N SER A 211 -36.61 2.84 20.56
CA SER A 211 -37.06 2.18 19.33
C SER A 211 -37.49 3.16 18.24
N ALA A 212 -38.14 4.27 18.61
CA ALA A 212 -38.52 5.33 17.68
C ALA A 212 -37.27 6.08 17.18
N TYR A 213 -36.33 6.38 18.07
CA TYR A 213 -35.04 6.98 17.69
C TYR A 213 -34.28 6.08 16.72
N LEU A 214 -34.13 4.79 17.04
CA LEU A 214 -33.44 3.83 16.16
C LEU A 214 -34.11 3.73 14.79
N ALA A 215 -35.44 3.80 14.70
CA ALA A 215 -36.14 3.83 13.42
C ALA A 215 -35.79 5.06 12.59
N GLN A 216 -35.65 6.24 13.21
CA GLN A 216 -35.18 7.45 12.55
C GLN A 216 -33.71 7.33 12.12
N ALA A 217 -32.83 6.88 13.03
CA ALA A 217 -31.42 6.69 12.75
C ALA A 217 -31.18 5.72 11.58
N ARG A 218 -32.00 4.68 11.42
CA ARG A 218 -31.96 3.75 10.28
C ARG A 218 -32.22 4.43 8.93
N LEU A 219 -33.12 5.40 8.88
CA LEU A 219 -33.38 6.17 7.65
C LEU A 219 -32.17 7.05 7.31
N THR A 220 -31.67 7.79 8.30
CA THR A 220 -30.46 8.62 8.14
C THR A 220 -29.23 7.80 7.77
N ALA A 221 -29.08 6.60 8.33
CA ALA A 221 -27.96 5.71 8.04
C ALA A 221 -27.91 5.27 6.57
N VAL A 222 -29.05 5.17 5.88
CA VAL A 222 -29.07 4.91 4.43
C VAL A 222 -28.36 6.03 3.69
N GLU A 223 -28.78 7.28 3.93
CA GLU A 223 -28.20 8.47 3.29
C GLU A 223 -26.74 8.67 3.68
N ALA A 224 -26.38 8.44 4.94
CA ALA A 224 -25.02 8.62 5.45
C ALA A 224 -24.04 7.59 4.86
N VAL A 225 -24.43 6.33 4.72
CA VAL A 225 -23.59 5.28 4.13
C VAL A 225 -23.41 5.51 2.63
N GLU A 226 -24.46 5.93 1.92
CA GLU A 226 -24.39 6.34 0.51
C GLU A 226 -23.50 7.58 0.33
N GLY A 227 -23.70 8.62 1.15
CA GLY A 227 -22.92 9.85 1.14
C GLY A 227 -21.44 9.65 1.52
N ALA A 228 -21.15 8.64 2.35
CA ALA A 228 -19.79 8.20 2.62
C ALA A 228 -19.17 7.43 1.43
N GLY A 229 -19.97 6.97 0.47
CA GLY A 229 -19.52 6.18 -0.67
C GLY A 229 -19.36 4.69 -0.36
N LEU A 230 -20.06 4.17 0.66
CA LEU A 230 -19.99 2.78 1.12
C LEU A 230 -21.30 2.00 0.91
N GLY A 231 -22.23 2.56 0.12
CA GLY A 231 -23.49 1.90 -0.28
C GLY A 231 -23.28 0.62 -1.10
N GLY A 232 -22.10 0.48 -1.71
CA GLY A 232 -21.80 -0.52 -2.71
C GLY A 232 -22.23 -0.07 -4.10
N CYS A 233 -21.82 -0.83 -5.11
CA CYS A 233 -22.23 -0.65 -6.49
C CYS A 233 -22.60 -2.00 -7.10
N ASP A 234 -23.54 -1.97 -8.04
CA ASP A 234 -23.96 -3.16 -8.76
C ASP A 234 -22.92 -3.54 -9.81
N LEU A 235 -22.72 -4.85 -9.98
CA LEU A 235 -21.78 -5.39 -10.96
C LEU A 235 -22.45 -5.45 -12.34
N ARG A 236 -21.79 -4.89 -13.33
CA ARG A 236 -22.19 -4.97 -14.74
C ARG A 236 -21.67 -6.24 -15.39
N GLN A 237 -22.56 -6.90 -16.12
CA GLN A 237 -22.23 -8.02 -16.99
C GLN A 237 -22.05 -7.49 -18.41
N GLY A 238 -20.89 -7.73 -19.01
CA GLY A 238 -20.59 -7.25 -20.35
C GLY A 238 -19.11 -7.25 -20.67
N PRO A 239 -18.75 -7.01 -21.95
CA PRO A 239 -17.35 -6.92 -22.36
C PRO A 239 -16.69 -5.71 -21.71
N LEU A 240 -15.55 -5.93 -21.06
CA LEU A 240 -14.74 -4.84 -20.50
C LEU A 240 -13.96 -4.08 -21.56
N PHE A 241 -13.60 -4.77 -22.64
CA PHE A 241 -12.66 -4.30 -23.65
C PHE A 241 -13.23 -4.49 -25.06
N ASP A 242 -12.91 -3.54 -25.94
CA ASP A 242 -13.39 -3.53 -27.32
C ASP A 242 -12.40 -4.20 -28.31
N PHE A 243 -11.38 -4.87 -27.79
CA PHE A 243 -10.37 -5.60 -28.56
C PHE A 243 -10.48 -7.11 -28.35
N ALA A 244 -9.96 -7.88 -29.31
CA ALA A 244 -9.90 -9.34 -29.20
C ALA A 244 -8.92 -9.78 -28.08
N PRO A 245 -9.34 -10.67 -27.17
CA PRO A 245 -8.49 -11.12 -26.07
C PRO A 245 -7.28 -11.91 -26.57
N ARG A 246 -6.14 -11.67 -25.94
CA ARG A 246 -4.90 -12.45 -26.09
C ARG A 246 -5.01 -13.81 -25.38
N PRO A 247 -4.13 -14.79 -25.66
CA PRO A 247 -4.24 -16.13 -25.07
C PRO A 247 -4.37 -16.17 -23.54
N MET A 248 -3.58 -15.37 -22.81
CA MET A 248 -3.68 -15.25 -21.34
C MET A 248 -5.01 -14.64 -20.88
N GLN A 249 -5.51 -13.64 -21.61
CA GLN A 249 -6.79 -12.98 -21.33
C GLN A 249 -7.96 -13.94 -21.57
N GLU A 250 -7.90 -14.74 -22.64
CA GLU A 250 -8.87 -15.80 -22.94
C GLU A 250 -8.88 -16.86 -21.84
N ALA A 251 -7.71 -17.34 -21.40
CA ALA A 251 -7.65 -18.28 -20.29
C ALA A 251 -8.23 -17.70 -19.00
N CYS A 252 -7.95 -16.43 -18.69
CA CYS A 252 -8.56 -15.77 -17.53
C CYS A 252 -10.09 -15.62 -17.65
N ALA A 253 -10.60 -15.41 -18.88
CA ALA A 253 -12.03 -15.35 -19.15
C ALA A 253 -12.72 -16.72 -19.04
N GLN A 254 -11.99 -17.83 -19.18
CA GLN A 254 -12.56 -19.18 -19.22
C GLN A 254 -12.22 -20.07 -18.02
N VAL A 255 -11.14 -19.78 -17.28
CA VAL A 255 -10.62 -20.69 -16.22
C VAL A 255 -11.71 -21.00 -15.18
N PRO A 256 -11.91 -22.28 -14.81
CA PRO A 256 -12.85 -22.64 -13.75
C PRO A 256 -12.49 -21.95 -12.42
N LEU A 257 -13.50 -21.44 -11.72
CA LEU A 257 -13.32 -20.84 -10.40
C LEU A 257 -13.62 -21.89 -9.32
N PRO A 258 -12.70 -22.18 -8.40
CA PRO A 258 -12.96 -23.13 -7.30
C PRO A 258 -13.98 -22.55 -6.31
N GLU A 259 -14.58 -23.40 -5.48
CA GLU A 259 -15.44 -22.95 -4.37
C GLU A 259 -14.66 -22.18 -3.31
N GLY A 260 -15.32 -21.22 -2.66
CA GLY A 260 -14.72 -20.42 -1.59
C GLY A 260 -13.61 -19.45 -2.05
N PRO A 261 -12.74 -18.98 -1.12
CA PRO A 261 -11.67 -18.04 -1.41
C PRO A 261 -10.61 -18.63 -2.35
N MET A 262 -10.11 -17.83 -3.30
CA MET A 262 -9.11 -18.30 -4.28
C MET A 262 -7.92 -17.35 -4.43
N LEU A 263 -6.80 -17.92 -4.87
CA LEU A 263 -5.61 -17.20 -5.31
C LEU A 263 -5.28 -17.60 -6.74
N ALA A 264 -5.18 -16.61 -7.64
CA ALA A 264 -4.66 -16.81 -8.99
C ALA A 264 -3.28 -16.16 -9.13
N VAL A 265 -2.37 -16.80 -9.85
CA VAL A 265 -1.06 -16.25 -10.22
C VAL A 265 -0.99 -16.19 -11.74
N ILE A 266 -0.81 -14.98 -12.27
CA ILE A 266 -0.67 -14.70 -13.71
C ILE A 266 0.79 -14.34 -13.98
N GLU A 267 1.48 -15.24 -14.67
CA GLU A 267 2.87 -15.10 -15.08
C GLU A 267 2.93 -14.92 -16.59
N ASP A 268 3.29 -13.73 -17.03
CA ASP A 268 3.40 -13.39 -18.46
C ASP A 268 4.35 -12.21 -18.68
N GLU A 269 4.87 -12.06 -19.89
CA GLU A 269 5.90 -11.05 -20.17
C GLU A 269 5.38 -9.62 -19.98
N THR A 270 6.30 -8.66 -19.86
CA THR A 270 5.92 -7.25 -19.76
C THR A 270 5.24 -6.80 -21.06
N GLY A 271 4.09 -6.14 -20.96
CA GLY A 271 3.33 -5.71 -22.15
C GLY A 271 2.39 -6.78 -22.74
N ALA A 272 2.34 -7.99 -22.16
CA ALA A 272 1.41 -9.05 -22.60
C ALA A 272 -0.07 -8.76 -22.29
N GLY A 273 -0.37 -7.76 -21.45
CA GLY A 273 -1.73 -7.41 -21.05
C GLY A 273 -2.21 -8.14 -19.79
N LYS A 274 -1.30 -8.36 -18.82
CA LYS A 274 -1.60 -8.99 -17.52
C LYS A 274 -2.70 -8.28 -16.76
N THR A 275 -2.72 -6.95 -16.78
CA THR A 275 -3.72 -6.15 -16.08
C THR A 275 -5.12 -6.39 -16.66
N GLU A 276 -5.28 -6.41 -17.99
CA GLU A 276 -6.54 -6.75 -18.65
C GLU A 276 -6.99 -8.18 -18.30
N ALA A 277 -6.04 -9.13 -18.30
CA ALA A 277 -6.33 -10.51 -17.93
C ALA A 277 -6.82 -10.62 -16.47
N ALA A 278 -6.18 -9.88 -15.56
CA ALA A 278 -6.58 -9.78 -14.16
C ALA A 278 -7.96 -9.17 -13.99
N LEU A 279 -8.30 -8.12 -14.74
CA LEU A 279 -9.60 -7.47 -14.72
C LEU A 279 -10.72 -8.39 -15.24
N LEU A 280 -10.48 -9.14 -16.32
CA LEU A 280 -11.42 -10.15 -16.82
C LEU A 280 -11.67 -11.25 -15.79
N LEU A 281 -10.61 -11.76 -15.16
CA LEU A 281 -10.73 -12.75 -14.09
C LEU A 281 -11.47 -12.16 -12.88
N ALA A 282 -11.14 -10.93 -12.49
CA ALA A 282 -11.75 -10.24 -11.37
C ALA A 282 -13.25 -10.00 -11.57
N GLN A 283 -13.71 -9.62 -12.77
CA GLN A 283 -15.14 -9.48 -13.07
C GLN A 283 -15.89 -10.80 -12.83
N ARG A 284 -15.34 -11.93 -13.29
CA ARG A 284 -15.91 -13.25 -13.08
C ARG A 284 -15.91 -13.65 -11.60
N MET A 285 -14.82 -13.35 -10.90
CA MET A 285 -14.71 -13.59 -9.46
C MET A 285 -15.74 -12.77 -8.68
N LEU A 286 -15.97 -11.50 -9.03
CA LEU A 286 -17.01 -10.65 -8.44
C LEU A 286 -18.40 -11.24 -8.70
N ALA A 287 -18.68 -11.66 -9.95
CA ALA A 287 -19.95 -12.29 -10.32
C ALA A 287 -20.20 -13.60 -9.56
N ALA A 288 -19.12 -14.32 -9.22
CA ALA A 288 -19.16 -15.53 -8.40
C ALA A 288 -19.13 -15.25 -6.88
N GLY A 289 -19.30 -14.01 -6.43
CA GLY A 289 -19.37 -13.64 -5.01
C GLY A 289 -18.05 -13.75 -4.25
N LYS A 290 -16.90 -13.79 -4.95
CA LYS A 290 -15.55 -13.90 -4.33
C LYS A 290 -15.00 -12.59 -3.78
N GLY A 291 -15.75 -11.51 -3.93
CA GLY A 291 -15.46 -10.16 -3.49
C GLY A 291 -16.60 -9.24 -3.91
N ARG A 292 -16.56 -8.01 -3.42
CA ARG A 292 -17.56 -6.96 -3.63
C ARG A 292 -16.94 -5.68 -4.22
N GLY A 293 -15.64 -5.73 -4.52
CA GLY A 293 -14.84 -4.61 -4.96
C GLY A 293 -13.41 -5.04 -5.23
N LEU A 294 -12.56 -4.10 -5.60
CA LEU A 294 -11.17 -4.38 -6.01
C LEU A 294 -10.19 -3.54 -5.19
N PHE A 295 -9.02 -4.10 -4.90
CA PHE A 295 -7.88 -3.31 -4.46
C PHE A 295 -6.65 -3.64 -5.29
N PHE A 296 -6.15 -2.66 -6.04
CA PHE A 296 -4.87 -2.75 -6.74
C PHE A 296 -3.75 -2.32 -5.79
N ALA A 297 -2.87 -3.26 -5.49
CA ALA A 297 -1.68 -3.06 -4.67
C ALA A 297 -0.44 -3.06 -5.56
N LEU A 298 0.19 -1.89 -5.69
CA LEU A 298 1.32 -1.67 -6.60
C LEU A 298 2.63 -1.44 -5.82
N PRO A 299 3.80 -1.74 -6.41
CA PRO A 299 5.07 -1.58 -5.70
C PRO A 299 5.45 -0.13 -5.36
N THR A 300 5.08 0.85 -6.22
CA THR A 300 5.48 2.25 -6.03
C THR A 300 4.33 3.23 -6.23
N MET A 301 4.49 4.48 -5.76
CA MET A 301 3.48 5.52 -5.99
C MET A 301 3.28 5.82 -7.48
N ALA A 302 4.36 5.87 -8.26
CA ALA A 302 4.26 6.13 -9.71
C ALA A 302 3.49 5.01 -10.43
N THR A 303 3.74 3.75 -10.05
CA THR A 303 2.98 2.61 -10.59
C THR A 303 1.49 2.68 -10.18
N ALA A 304 1.19 3.18 -8.97
CA ALA A 304 -0.18 3.35 -8.49
C ALA A 304 -0.92 4.49 -9.19
N ASP A 305 -0.28 5.65 -9.41
CA ASP A 305 -0.84 6.77 -10.18
C ASP A 305 -1.20 6.32 -11.61
N ALA A 306 -0.29 5.65 -12.30
CA ALA A 306 -0.52 5.13 -13.65
C ALA A 306 -1.64 4.07 -13.69
N MET A 307 -1.67 3.17 -12.69
CA MET A 307 -2.75 2.17 -12.58
C MET A 307 -4.10 2.82 -12.26
N PHE A 308 -4.12 3.92 -11.50
CA PHE A 308 -5.35 4.62 -11.14
C PHE A 308 -6.01 5.24 -12.38
N GLU A 309 -5.25 5.93 -13.23
CA GLU A 309 -5.75 6.45 -14.52
C GLU A 309 -6.34 5.33 -15.38
N ARG A 310 -5.63 4.19 -15.47
CA ARG A 310 -6.07 3.03 -16.25
C ARG A 310 -7.32 2.37 -15.68
N ALA A 311 -7.36 2.17 -14.36
CA ALA A 311 -8.48 1.56 -13.67
C ALA A 311 -9.74 2.44 -13.81
N ALA A 312 -9.61 3.76 -13.62
CA ALA A 312 -10.71 4.71 -13.78
C ALA A 312 -11.35 4.63 -15.18
N GLY A 313 -10.56 4.38 -16.23
CA GLY A 313 -11.07 4.20 -17.60
C GLY A 313 -11.83 2.90 -17.87
N VAL A 314 -11.77 1.90 -16.98
CA VAL A 314 -12.36 0.56 -17.21
C VAL A 314 -13.41 0.20 -16.16
N VAL A 315 -13.25 0.61 -14.91
CA VAL A 315 -14.13 0.17 -13.80
C VAL A 315 -15.57 0.64 -13.96
N GLY A 316 -15.84 1.75 -14.66
CA GLY A 316 -17.20 2.14 -15.04
C GLY A 316 -17.90 1.13 -15.98
N ARG A 317 -17.14 0.30 -16.70
CA ARG A 317 -17.71 -0.84 -17.46
C ARG A 317 -17.93 -2.08 -16.59
N MET A 318 -17.32 -2.14 -15.41
CA MET A 318 -17.46 -3.24 -14.44
C MET A 318 -18.56 -2.99 -13.42
N PHE A 319 -18.82 -1.74 -13.04
CA PHE A 319 -19.72 -1.38 -11.96
C PHE A 319 -20.61 -0.20 -12.35
N ASP A 320 -21.80 -0.11 -11.75
CA ASP A 320 -22.66 1.07 -11.82
C ASP A 320 -22.18 2.17 -10.84
N ALA A 321 -21.73 3.29 -11.40
CA ALA A 321 -21.25 4.48 -10.69
C ALA A 321 -20.24 4.16 -9.55
N PRO A 322 -19.12 3.44 -9.81
CA PRO A 322 -18.22 2.99 -8.76
C PRO A 322 -17.48 4.13 -8.07
N ARG A 323 -17.19 3.93 -6.78
CA ARG A 323 -16.40 4.87 -5.98
C ARG A 323 -14.95 4.41 -6.01
N VAL A 324 -14.08 5.25 -6.56
CA VAL A 324 -12.68 4.91 -6.81
C VAL A 324 -11.76 5.84 -6.03
N THR A 325 -10.75 5.27 -5.36
CA THR A 325 -9.81 6.05 -4.55
C THR A 325 -8.35 5.72 -4.84
N LEU A 326 -7.49 6.69 -4.59
CA LEU A 326 -6.04 6.57 -4.69
C LEU A 326 -5.40 6.60 -3.29
N ALA A 327 -4.64 5.56 -2.94
CA ALA A 327 -4.13 5.30 -1.60
C ALA A 327 -2.60 5.30 -1.57
N HIS A 328 -2.00 6.49 -1.44
CA HIS A 328 -0.59 6.66 -1.08
C HIS A 328 -0.34 8.03 -0.42
N GLY A 329 0.86 8.23 0.13
CA GLY A 329 1.19 9.41 0.93
C GLY A 329 1.12 10.76 0.20
N ARG A 330 1.00 10.74 -1.14
CA ARG A 330 0.96 11.93 -2.01
C ARG A 330 -0.24 11.96 -2.97
N ALA A 331 -1.28 11.17 -2.69
CA ALA A 331 -2.46 11.04 -3.57
C ALA A 331 -3.13 12.40 -3.88
N GLY A 332 -3.13 13.34 -2.93
CA GLY A 332 -3.67 14.69 -3.13
C GLY A 332 -2.97 15.51 -4.22
N LEU A 333 -1.77 15.12 -4.66
CA LEU A 333 -1.01 15.76 -5.75
C LEU A 333 -1.33 15.15 -7.14
N SER A 334 -2.17 14.12 -7.20
CA SER A 334 -2.59 13.49 -8.44
C SER A 334 -3.74 14.28 -9.06
N VAL A 335 -3.53 14.77 -10.28
CA VAL A 335 -4.53 15.58 -10.99
C VAL A 335 -5.77 14.73 -11.29
N ALA A 336 -5.58 13.53 -11.84
CA ALA A 336 -6.67 12.60 -12.15
C ALA A 336 -7.53 12.27 -10.91
N PHE A 337 -6.91 12.08 -9.74
CA PHE A 337 -7.66 11.81 -8.52
C PHE A 337 -8.49 13.02 -8.06
N ARG A 338 -7.94 14.24 -8.17
CA ARG A 338 -8.67 15.46 -7.83
C ARG A 338 -9.82 15.74 -8.81
N ASP A 339 -9.61 15.48 -10.09
CA ASP A 339 -10.65 15.65 -11.10
C ASP A 339 -11.84 14.72 -10.80
N ILE A 340 -11.58 13.47 -10.41
CA ILE A 340 -12.61 12.51 -9.97
C ILE A 340 -13.27 12.94 -8.65
N GLN A 341 -12.53 13.53 -7.72
CA GLN A 341 -13.07 14.03 -6.45
C GLN A 341 -14.00 15.25 -6.67
N GLN A 342 -13.66 16.12 -7.62
CA GLN A 342 -14.44 17.33 -7.93
C GLN A 342 -15.59 17.06 -8.91
N GLY A 343 -15.50 15.94 -9.65
CA GLY A 343 -16.52 15.50 -10.59
C GLY A 343 -17.84 15.11 -9.91
N ARG A 344 -18.93 15.18 -10.67
CA ARG A 344 -20.23 14.64 -10.30
C ARG A 344 -20.55 13.48 -11.23
N ALA A 345 -21.24 12.46 -10.71
CA ALA A 345 -21.79 11.39 -11.55
C ALA A 345 -23.03 11.93 -12.26
N ASP A 346 -22.91 12.18 -13.56
CA ASP A 346 -24.01 12.58 -14.45
C ASP A 346 -24.50 11.38 -15.29
N SER A 347 -23.70 10.30 -15.35
CA SER A 347 -23.97 9.03 -16.01
C SER A 347 -23.66 7.83 -15.09
N PRO A 348 -24.36 6.69 -15.23
CA PRO A 348 -24.04 5.45 -14.51
C PRO A 348 -22.63 4.90 -14.78
N ASP A 349 -21.97 5.33 -15.84
CA ASP A 349 -20.60 4.90 -16.20
C ASP A 349 -19.52 5.74 -15.51
N ASP A 350 -19.93 6.85 -14.87
CA ASP A 350 -19.01 7.81 -14.29
C ASP A 350 -18.37 7.26 -13.01
N VAL A 351 -17.07 7.50 -12.90
CA VAL A 351 -16.28 7.19 -11.71
C VAL A 351 -16.26 8.39 -10.78
N THR A 352 -16.51 8.18 -9.49
CA THR A 352 -16.54 9.26 -8.50
C THR A 352 -15.72 8.94 -7.26
N CYS A 353 -15.43 9.96 -6.45
CA CYS A 353 -14.85 9.81 -5.11
C CYS A 353 -15.56 10.77 -4.15
N THR A 354 -15.98 10.29 -2.98
CA THR A 354 -16.60 11.15 -1.98
C THR A 354 -15.54 11.91 -1.18
N ASP A 355 -15.87 13.12 -0.72
CA ASP A 355 -14.98 13.88 0.17
C ASP A 355 -14.65 13.10 1.45
N TRP A 356 -15.61 12.32 1.97
CA TRP A 356 -15.36 11.49 3.14
C TRP A 356 -14.27 10.44 2.88
N LEU A 357 -14.27 9.78 1.72
CA LEU A 357 -13.21 8.84 1.33
C LEU A 357 -11.87 9.55 1.09
N ALA A 358 -11.89 10.71 0.43
CA ALA A 358 -10.70 11.47 0.08
C ALA A 358 -9.97 12.08 1.30
N GLN A 359 -10.70 12.39 2.38
CA GLN A 359 -10.15 12.97 3.61
C GLN A 359 -9.04 12.15 4.29
N SER A 360 -8.95 10.84 4.05
CA SER A 360 -7.91 10.01 4.66
C SER A 360 -7.55 8.79 3.83
N ARG A 361 -6.24 8.59 3.61
CA ARG A 361 -5.70 7.34 3.03
C ARG A 361 -6.12 6.07 3.77
N ARG A 362 -6.53 6.17 5.04
CA ARG A 362 -7.04 5.03 5.82
C ARG A 362 -8.41 4.58 5.33
N ARG A 363 -9.20 5.51 4.78
CA ARG A 363 -10.55 5.27 4.25
C ARG A 363 -10.53 4.80 2.80
N ALA A 364 -9.44 5.04 2.07
CA ALA A 364 -9.30 4.61 0.67
C ALA A 364 -9.52 3.10 0.48
N LEU A 365 -9.12 2.28 1.46
CA LEU A 365 -9.37 0.82 1.44
C LEU A 365 -10.85 0.43 1.61
N LEU A 366 -11.74 1.37 1.91
CA LEU A 366 -13.18 1.12 2.07
C LEU A 366 -13.96 1.31 0.75
N ALA A 367 -13.47 2.15 -0.15
CA ALA A 367 -14.12 2.45 -1.45
C ALA A 367 -14.30 1.21 -2.32
N ASP A 368 -15.28 1.17 -3.22
CA ASP A 368 -15.54 0.01 -4.09
C ASP A 368 -14.27 -0.48 -4.79
N VAL A 369 -13.53 0.46 -5.39
CA VAL A 369 -12.21 0.21 -5.98
C VAL A 369 -11.17 1.11 -5.34
N GLY A 370 -10.13 0.52 -4.75
CA GLY A 370 -8.95 1.24 -4.32
C GLY A 370 -7.74 0.92 -5.20
N VAL A 371 -6.94 1.93 -5.49
CA VAL A 371 -5.63 1.77 -6.14
C VAL A 371 -4.59 2.39 -5.22
N GLY A 372 -3.51 1.70 -4.91
CA GLY A 372 -2.51 2.25 -3.99
C GLY A 372 -1.25 1.43 -3.92
N THR A 373 -0.32 1.87 -3.06
CA THR A 373 0.89 1.06 -2.83
C THR A 373 0.56 -0.18 -2.00
N ILE A 374 1.30 -1.26 -2.23
CA ILE A 374 1.22 -2.48 -1.43
C ILE A 374 1.39 -2.20 0.06
N ASP A 375 2.21 -1.21 0.43
CA ASP A 375 2.41 -0.76 1.80
C ASP A 375 1.08 -0.39 2.50
N GLN A 376 0.10 0.17 1.79
CA GLN A 376 -1.21 0.46 2.40
C GLN A 376 -1.95 -0.83 2.78
N ALA A 377 -1.81 -1.89 2.00
CA ALA A 377 -2.40 -3.19 2.31
C ALA A 377 -1.60 -3.93 3.39
N LEU A 378 -0.27 -3.88 3.37
CA LEU A 378 0.59 -4.52 4.39
C LEU A 378 0.40 -3.92 5.78
N LEU A 379 0.04 -2.64 5.89
CA LEU A 379 -0.38 -2.04 7.17
C LEU A 379 -1.61 -2.74 7.79
N ALA A 380 -2.33 -3.58 7.05
CA ALA A 380 -3.40 -4.43 7.57
C ALA A 380 -2.88 -5.63 8.37
N VAL A 381 -1.57 -5.92 8.40
CA VAL A 381 -0.99 -7.03 9.20
C VAL A 381 0.05 -6.56 10.22
N LEU A 382 0.21 -5.24 10.38
CA LEU A 382 1.15 -4.62 11.31
C LEU A 382 0.41 -4.00 12.51
N PRO A 383 1.07 -3.81 13.67
CA PRO A 383 0.47 -3.39 14.93
C PRO A 383 0.37 -1.86 14.92
N VAL A 384 -0.31 -1.31 13.91
CA VAL A 384 -0.46 0.13 13.70
C VAL A 384 -1.87 0.56 14.07
N LYS A 385 -2.00 1.81 14.52
CA LYS A 385 -3.31 2.37 14.85
C LYS A 385 -4.26 2.31 13.64
N PHE A 386 -5.47 1.82 13.87
CA PHE A 386 -6.49 1.56 12.85
C PHE A 386 -6.06 0.52 11.79
N GLN A 387 -5.24 -0.47 12.17
CA GLN A 387 -4.97 -1.63 11.31
C GLN A 387 -6.27 -2.37 10.95
N THR A 388 -7.17 -2.57 11.91
CA THR A 388 -8.44 -3.29 11.71
C THR A 388 -9.37 -2.63 10.70
N LEU A 389 -9.29 -1.30 10.56
CA LEU A 389 -10.01 -0.57 9.52
C LEU A 389 -9.56 -0.99 8.11
N ARG A 390 -8.24 -1.14 7.93
CA ARG A 390 -7.64 -1.59 6.66
C ARG A 390 -7.99 -3.03 6.38
N TYR A 391 -7.89 -3.88 7.40
CA TYR A 391 -8.29 -5.28 7.32
C TYR A 391 -9.77 -5.43 6.94
N PHE A 392 -10.66 -4.66 7.57
CA PHE A 392 -12.09 -4.63 7.21
C PHE A 392 -12.32 -4.19 5.76
N GLY A 393 -11.69 -3.09 5.33
CA GLY A 393 -11.79 -2.61 3.95
C GLY A 393 -11.31 -3.64 2.93
N LEU A 394 -10.21 -4.33 3.20
CA LEU A 394 -9.67 -5.37 2.34
C LEU A 394 -10.52 -6.66 2.36
N SER A 395 -11.13 -7.01 3.49
CA SER A 395 -11.81 -8.31 3.68
C SER A 395 -12.86 -8.65 2.63
N SER A 396 -13.48 -7.64 2.02
CA SER A 396 -14.52 -7.79 1.01
C SER A 396 -14.02 -7.58 -0.42
N LYS A 397 -12.72 -7.40 -0.65
CA LYS A 397 -12.16 -7.05 -1.96
C LYS A 397 -11.40 -8.21 -2.60
N ILE A 398 -11.37 -8.21 -3.93
CA ILE A 398 -10.36 -8.95 -4.66
C ILE A 398 -9.06 -8.16 -4.58
N LEU A 399 -8.06 -8.72 -3.92
CA LEU A 399 -6.74 -8.12 -3.80
C LEU A 399 -5.91 -8.45 -5.05
N ILE A 400 -5.58 -7.45 -5.86
CA ILE A 400 -4.75 -7.59 -7.05
C ILE A 400 -3.38 -7.02 -6.72
N VAL A 401 -2.37 -7.88 -6.58
CA VAL A 401 -0.98 -7.46 -6.32
C VAL A 401 -0.20 -7.51 -7.62
N ASP A 402 0.26 -6.35 -8.07
CA ASP A 402 1.04 -6.25 -9.31
C ASP A 402 2.54 -6.34 -9.03
N GLU A 403 3.29 -6.82 -10.01
CA GLU A 403 4.75 -7.03 -9.97
C GLU A 403 5.26 -7.68 -8.67
N VAL A 404 4.63 -8.79 -8.29
CA VAL A 404 4.89 -9.52 -7.01
C VAL A 404 6.37 -9.91 -6.82
N HIS A 405 7.14 -9.98 -7.90
CA HIS A 405 8.56 -10.27 -7.84
C HIS A 405 9.39 -9.16 -7.18
N GLU A 406 8.94 -7.90 -7.22
CA GLU A 406 9.56 -6.79 -6.47
C GLU A 406 9.34 -6.95 -4.95
N LEU A 407 8.42 -7.83 -4.55
CA LEU A 407 8.05 -8.09 -3.15
C LEU A 407 8.72 -9.37 -2.61
N GLY A 408 9.71 -9.90 -3.34
CA GLY A 408 10.45 -11.12 -2.94
C GLY A 408 11.49 -10.91 -1.85
N GLU A 409 11.78 -9.66 -1.47
CA GLU A 409 12.70 -9.38 -0.36
C GLU A 409 12.21 -10.04 0.95
N PRO A 410 13.11 -10.59 1.79
CA PRO A 410 12.72 -11.46 2.90
C PRO A 410 11.74 -10.84 3.91
N TYR A 411 11.81 -9.54 4.17
CA TYR A 411 10.92 -8.84 5.09
C TYR A 411 9.52 -8.63 4.50
N ILE A 412 9.43 -7.90 3.38
CA ILE A 412 8.14 -7.59 2.74
C ILE A 412 7.43 -8.86 2.24
N GLY A 413 8.18 -9.88 1.81
CA GLY A 413 7.63 -11.17 1.42
C GLY A 413 6.94 -11.89 2.58
N ALA A 414 7.49 -11.80 3.81
CA ALA A 414 6.85 -12.34 5.01
C ALA A 414 5.56 -11.58 5.36
N GLU A 415 5.55 -10.26 5.20
CA GLU A 415 4.33 -9.44 5.38
C GLU A 415 3.27 -9.77 4.32
N LEU A 416 3.65 -9.97 3.05
CA LEU A 416 2.74 -10.35 1.98
C LEU A 416 2.09 -11.71 2.25
N GLU A 417 2.86 -12.70 2.73
CA GLU A 417 2.30 -13.99 3.14
C GLU A 417 1.32 -13.86 4.30
N ALA A 418 1.63 -13.04 5.31
CA ALA A 418 0.72 -12.78 6.42
C ALA A 418 -0.56 -12.08 5.93
N LEU A 419 -0.44 -11.10 5.04
CA LEU A 419 -1.56 -10.42 4.41
C LEU A 419 -2.46 -11.40 3.66
N LEU A 420 -1.89 -12.26 2.81
CA LEU A 420 -2.64 -13.27 2.07
C LEU A 420 -3.33 -14.29 2.99
N ARG A 421 -2.69 -14.71 4.10
CA ARG A 421 -3.30 -15.60 5.10
C ARG A 421 -4.49 -14.94 5.79
N MET A 422 -4.33 -13.70 6.24
CA MET A 422 -5.41 -12.93 6.88
C MET A 422 -6.55 -12.66 5.91
N HIS A 423 -6.24 -12.28 4.66
CA HIS A 423 -7.22 -12.06 3.60
C HIS A 423 -8.05 -13.31 3.31
N ARG A 424 -7.37 -14.46 3.15
CA ARG A 424 -8.03 -15.77 2.99
C ARG A 424 -8.95 -16.09 4.16
N ALA A 425 -8.47 -15.89 5.39
CA ALA A 425 -9.23 -16.18 6.60
C ALA A 425 -10.50 -15.31 6.74
N ALA A 426 -10.52 -14.14 6.11
CA ALA A 426 -11.69 -13.27 6.01
C ALA A 426 -12.67 -13.66 4.88
N GLY A 427 -12.34 -14.67 4.08
CA GLY A 427 -13.10 -15.07 2.90
C GLY A 427 -12.65 -14.38 1.59
N GLY A 428 -11.60 -13.55 1.65
CA GLY A 428 -11.13 -12.75 0.53
C GLY A 428 -10.35 -13.57 -0.50
N SER A 429 -10.45 -13.16 -1.77
CA SER A 429 -9.70 -13.75 -2.89
C SER A 429 -8.65 -12.78 -3.44
N ALA A 430 -7.63 -13.31 -4.12
CA ALA A 430 -6.52 -12.51 -4.63
C ALA A 430 -6.03 -12.96 -6.01
N ILE A 431 -5.39 -12.02 -6.72
CA ILE A 431 -4.73 -12.23 -8.01
C ILE A 431 -3.32 -11.63 -7.89
N LEU A 432 -2.29 -12.42 -8.21
CA LEU A 432 -0.90 -11.99 -8.23
C LEU A 432 -0.44 -11.88 -9.68
N LEU A 433 0.10 -10.73 -10.06
CA LEU A 433 0.64 -10.48 -11.39
C LEU A 433 2.16 -10.39 -11.31
N THR A 434 2.85 -11.00 -12.27
CA THR A 434 4.31 -10.91 -12.32
C THR A 434 4.85 -11.23 -13.71
N ALA A 435 5.94 -10.56 -14.09
CA ALA A 435 6.73 -10.94 -15.26
C ALA A 435 7.57 -12.19 -15.00
N THR A 436 8.17 -12.30 -13.83
CA THR A 436 9.18 -13.30 -13.48
C THR A 436 9.08 -13.63 -12.00
N LEU A 437 8.80 -14.87 -11.61
CA LEU A 437 8.71 -15.25 -10.20
C LEU A 437 9.37 -16.61 -9.99
N PRO A 438 10.39 -16.75 -9.12
CA PRO A 438 11.01 -18.04 -8.85
C PRO A 438 9.98 -19.11 -8.46
N VAL A 439 10.15 -20.34 -8.96
CA VAL A 439 9.20 -21.45 -8.73
C VAL A 439 8.99 -21.71 -7.24
N ALA A 440 10.04 -21.61 -6.43
CA ALA A 440 9.96 -21.77 -4.98
C ALA A 440 9.10 -20.68 -4.32
N GLN A 441 9.25 -19.43 -4.73
CA GLN A 441 8.45 -18.31 -4.21
C GLN A 441 6.98 -18.44 -4.64
N ARG A 442 6.73 -18.83 -5.90
CA ARG A 442 5.38 -19.11 -6.40
C ARG A 442 4.70 -20.22 -5.61
N ALA A 443 5.41 -21.33 -5.35
CA ALA A 443 4.89 -22.43 -4.56
C ALA A 443 4.54 -21.99 -3.13
N LYS A 444 5.39 -21.16 -2.50
CA LYS A 444 5.17 -20.62 -1.17
C LYS A 444 3.91 -19.74 -1.10
N LEU A 445 3.68 -18.88 -2.10
CA LEU A 445 2.50 -18.02 -2.18
C LEU A 445 1.23 -18.83 -2.45
N LEU A 446 1.27 -19.79 -3.37
CA LEU A 446 0.15 -20.69 -3.66
C LEU A 446 -0.26 -21.54 -2.45
N ALA A 447 0.71 -22.01 -1.66
CA ALA A 447 0.46 -22.80 -0.46
C ALA A 447 -0.36 -22.04 0.60
N VAL A 448 -0.38 -20.70 0.59
CA VAL A 448 -1.25 -19.89 1.47
C VAL A 448 -2.73 -20.16 1.21
N TYR A 449 -3.10 -20.56 0.00
CA TYR A 449 -4.45 -20.95 -0.43
C TYR A 449 -4.56 -22.45 -0.71
N ASP A 450 -3.76 -23.27 -0.03
CA ASP A 450 -3.68 -24.74 -0.19
C ASP A 450 -3.39 -25.19 -1.64
N GLY A 451 -2.77 -24.32 -2.43
CA GLY A 451 -2.35 -24.60 -3.79
C GLY A 451 -0.97 -25.22 -3.89
N GLN A 452 -0.69 -25.80 -5.05
CA GLN A 452 0.63 -26.30 -5.45
C GLN A 452 1.08 -25.59 -6.72
N ALA A 453 2.39 -25.60 -7.00
CA ALA A 453 2.95 -25.11 -8.26
C ALA A 453 3.27 -26.31 -9.17
N PRO A 454 2.34 -26.75 -10.04
CA PRO A 454 2.44 -28.05 -10.71
C PRO A 454 3.48 -28.11 -11.83
N SER A 455 3.89 -26.97 -12.40
CA SER A 455 4.80 -26.95 -13.55
C SER A 455 5.66 -25.68 -13.60
N PRO A 456 6.94 -25.76 -13.97
CA PRO A 456 7.78 -24.57 -14.22
C PRO A 456 7.44 -23.84 -15.53
N THR A 457 6.49 -24.32 -16.35
CA THR A 457 6.12 -23.68 -17.62
C THR A 457 5.77 -22.21 -17.45
N TYR A 458 6.04 -21.46 -18.52
CA TYR A 458 5.83 -20.02 -18.63
C TYR A 458 5.47 -19.72 -20.09
N PRO A 459 4.60 -18.76 -20.42
CA PRO A 459 3.66 -18.09 -19.51
C PRO A 459 2.71 -19.09 -18.81
N ALA A 460 2.13 -18.69 -17.69
CA ALA A 460 1.25 -19.55 -16.89
C ALA A 460 0.18 -18.77 -16.12
N LEU A 461 -1.03 -19.32 -16.07
CA LEU A 461 -2.12 -18.99 -15.16
C LEU A 461 -2.29 -20.16 -14.19
N THR A 462 -2.02 -19.93 -12.91
CA THR A 462 -2.19 -20.97 -11.88
C THR A 462 -3.23 -20.53 -10.85
N VAL A 463 -4.29 -21.31 -10.67
CA VAL A 463 -5.28 -21.12 -9.60
C VAL A 463 -4.97 -22.10 -8.46
N ALA A 464 -4.76 -21.60 -7.25
CA ALA A 464 -4.47 -22.42 -6.07
C ALA A 464 -5.58 -23.45 -5.83
N GLY A 465 -5.20 -24.73 -5.73
CA GLY A 465 -6.12 -25.85 -5.53
C GLY A 465 -7.08 -26.12 -6.70
N GLY A 466 -6.87 -25.46 -7.84
CA GLY A 466 -7.77 -25.49 -9.00
C GLY A 466 -7.04 -25.76 -10.31
N ALA A 467 -7.49 -25.10 -11.38
CA ALA A 467 -6.92 -25.26 -12.71
C ALA A 467 -5.57 -24.56 -12.86
N ALA A 468 -4.69 -25.17 -13.66
CA ALA A 468 -3.48 -24.54 -14.16
C ALA A 468 -3.50 -24.59 -15.70
N VAL A 469 -3.38 -23.42 -16.32
CA VAL A 469 -3.25 -23.28 -17.77
C VAL A 469 -1.86 -22.73 -18.03
N SER A 470 -1.08 -23.41 -18.86
CA SER A 470 0.30 -23.02 -19.15
C SER A 470 0.64 -23.31 -20.60
N ASP A 471 1.85 -22.97 -21.01
CA ASP A 471 2.34 -23.21 -22.39
C ASP A 471 1.49 -22.47 -23.43
N PHE A 472 1.13 -21.23 -23.09
CA PHE A 472 0.46 -20.33 -24.01
C PHE A 472 1.29 -20.14 -25.27
N PRO A 473 0.67 -19.99 -26.46
CA PRO A 473 1.39 -19.76 -27.70
C PRO A 473 2.44 -18.65 -27.58
N GLN A 474 3.70 -19.04 -27.66
CA GLN A 474 4.85 -18.17 -27.51
C GLN A 474 5.30 -17.68 -28.89
N ALA A 475 4.55 -16.75 -29.50
CA ALA A 475 5.13 -16.05 -30.63
C ALA A 475 6.29 -15.20 -30.09
N THR A 476 7.54 -15.54 -30.42
CA THR A 476 8.65 -14.59 -30.26
C THR A 476 8.21 -13.32 -30.95
N GLY A 477 7.99 -12.25 -30.18
CA GLY A 477 7.48 -11.00 -30.71
C GLY A 477 8.33 -10.54 -31.89
N SER A 478 7.78 -9.66 -32.72
CA SER A 478 8.45 -9.16 -33.94
C SER A 478 9.82 -8.53 -33.72
N LYS A 479 10.23 -8.27 -32.46
CA LYS A 479 11.58 -7.79 -32.10
C LYS A 479 12.67 -8.87 -32.08
N GLY A 480 12.33 -10.16 -31.94
CA GLY A 480 13.30 -11.24 -31.79
C GLY A 480 14.05 -11.25 -30.43
N PRO A 481 15.10 -12.08 -30.28
CA PRO A 481 15.89 -12.16 -29.06
C PRO A 481 16.72 -10.89 -28.85
N VAL A 482 16.93 -10.51 -27.59
CA VAL A 482 17.80 -9.39 -27.22
C VAL A 482 19.22 -9.92 -27.02
N ARG A 483 20.15 -9.52 -27.88
CA ARG A 483 21.56 -9.90 -27.73
C ARG A 483 22.15 -9.20 -26.50
N VAL A 484 22.95 -9.93 -25.73
CA VAL A 484 23.67 -9.40 -24.57
C VAL A 484 25.16 -9.29 -24.87
N VAL A 485 25.74 -8.12 -24.59
CA VAL A 485 27.17 -7.85 -24.74
C VAL A 485 27.73 -7.30 -23.44
N ARG A 486 28.81 -7.90 -22.95
CA ARG A 486 29.53 -7.44 -21.77
C ARG A 486 30.41 -6.23 -22.13
N LEU A 487 30.36 -5.18 -21.30
CA LEU A 487 31.31 -4.06 -21.31
C LEU A 487 32.14 -4.10 -20.03
N GLY A 488 33.45 -3.95 -20.14
CA GLY A 488 34.37 -4.05 -19.00
C GLY A 488 34.63 -2.73 -18.29
N ARG A 489 34.43 -1.62 -19.00
CA ARG A 489 34.85 -0.29 -18.56
C ARG A 489 33.83 0.77 -18.95
N MET A 490 33.81 1.87 -18.21
CA MET A 490 32.82 2.94 -18.38
C MET A 490 33.02 3.72 -19.70
N ASP A 491 34.25 3.87 -20.17
CA ASP A 491 34.55 4.51 -21.45
C ASP A 491 34.00 3.71 -22.63
N GLU A 492 34.01 2.37 -22.56
CA GLU A 492 33.36 1.52 -23.58
C GLU A 492 31.84 1.79 -23.65
N ALA A 493 31.19 2.05 -22.51
CA ALA A 493 29.78 2.43 -22.49
C ALA A 493 29.53 3.79 -23.16
N VAL A 494 30.39 4.78 -22.89
CA VAL A 494 30.34 6.11 -23.53
C VAL A 494 30.56 5.99 -25.04
N GLU A 495 31.51 5.17 -25.49
CA GLU A 495 31.79 4.92 -26.91
C GLU A 495 30.58 4.29 -27.62
N VAL A 496 29.96 3.27 -27.01
CA VAL A 496 28.78 2.60 -27.56
C VAL A 496 27.61 3.58 -27.70
N ILE A 497 27.34 4.37 -26.66
CA ILE A 497 26.24 5.35 -26.67
C ILE A 497 26.52 6.45 -27.69
N SER A 498 27.72 7.03 -27.68
CA SER A 498 28.13 8.09 -28.62
C SER A 498 27.99 7.62 -30.07
N GLY A 499 28.50 6.44 -30.38
CA GLY A 499 28.41 5.88 -31.73
C GLY A 499 26.97 5.58 -32.16
N ALA A 500 26.13 5.07 -31.27
CA ALA A 500 24.73 4.81 -31.55
C ALA A 500 23.92 6.10 -31.73
N ALA A 501 24.10 7.07 -30.84
CA ALA A 501 23.45 8.37 -30.90
C ALA A 501 23.80 9.13 -32.19
N ALA A 502 25.06 9.07 -32.63
CA ALA A 502 25.51 9.65 -33.90
C ALA A 502 24.80 9.06 -35.13
N ARG A 503 24.30 7.81 -35.05
CA ARG A 503 23.47 7.16 -36.08
C ARG A 503 21.97 7.46 -35.93
N GLY A 504 21.60 8.35 -35.01
CA GLY A 504 20.21 8.70 -34.72
C GLY A 504 19.50 7.74 -33.77
N ALA A 505 20.18 6.81 -33.10
CA ALA A 505 19.57 5.90 -32.14
C ALA A 505 19.12 6.62 -30.87
N ALA A 506 17.91 6.32 -30.40
CA ALA A 506 17.49 6.66 -29.05
C ALA A 506 18.16 5.70 -28.06
N CYS A 507 19.00 6.22 -27.19
CA CYS A 507 19.83 5.43 -26.27
C CYS A 507 19.38 5.62 -24.83
N VAL A 508 19.58 4.58 -24.01
CA VAL A 508 19.38 4.65 -22.56
C VAL A 508 20.57 4.04 -21.82
N TRP A 509 20.99 4.69 -20.73
CA TRP A 509 21.95 4.15 -19.79
C TRP A 509 21.34 4.03 -18.40
N VAL A 510 21.11 2.80 -17.94
CA VAL A 510 20.59 2.53 -16.60
C VAL A 510 21.74 2.29 -15.63
N ARG A 511 21.89 3.16 -14.63
CA ARG A 511 22.89 3.07 -13.57
C ARG A 511 22.24 2.63 -12.26
N ASN A 512 22.95 1.85 -11.44
CA ASN A 512 22.37 1.34 -10.19
C ASN A 512 22.31 2.40 -9.07
N SER A 513 23.22 3.39 -9.07
CA SER A 513 23.21 4.46 -8.08
C SER A 513 23.00 5.84 -8.71
N VAL A 514 22.48 6.78 -7.92
CA VAL A 514 22.22 8.14 -8.39
C VAL A 514 23.51 8.90 -8.68
N ASP A 515 24.54 8.72 -7.86
CA ASP A 515 25.83 9.39 -8.07
C ASP A 515 26.49 8.87 -9.36
N ASP A 516 26.39 7.56 -9.63
CA ASP A 516 26.88 6.95 -10.86
C ASP A 516 26.09 7.40 -12.10
N ALA A 517 24.80 7.73 -11.95
CA ALA A 517 23.98 8.30 -13.02
C ALA A 517 24.41 9.73 -13.38
N ILE A 518 24.66 10.56 -12.36
CA ILE A 518 25.18 11.92 -12.55
C ILE A 518 26.56 11.87 -13.22
N ALA A 519 27.47 11.01 -12.75
CA ALA A 519 28.78 10.83 -13.35
C ALA A 519 28.72 10.35 -14.81
N ALA A 520 27.76 9.48 -15.14
CA ALA A 520 27.54 9.04 -16.52
C ALA A 520 27.07 10.18 -17.44
N VAL A 521 26.19 11.07 -16.97
CA VAL A 521 25.78 12.26 -17.73
C VAL A 521 26.97 13.19 -17.95
N GLN A 522 27.78 13.43 -16.92
CA GLN A 522 28.97 14.27 -17.03
C GLN A 522 29.97 13.69 -18.05
N ALA A 523 30.24 12.39 -18.00
CA ALA A 523 31.12 11.72 -18.97
C ALA A 523 30.59 11.80 -20.42
N LEU A 524 29.27 11.70 -20.61
CA LEU A 524 28.64 11.89 -21.92
C LEU A 524 28.76 13.35 -22.40
N GLN A 525 28.57 14.33 -21.51
CA GLN A 525 28.74 15.74 -21.82
C GLN A 525 30.18 16.08 -22.21
N GLU A 526 31.17 15.52 -21.51
CA GLU A 526 32.60 15.63 -21.86
C GLU A 526 32.90 15.05 -23.25
N ALA A 527 32.19 13.98 -23.64
CA ALA A 527 32.24 13.40 -24.97
C ALA A 527 31.40 14.16 -26.03
N GLY A 528 30.78 15.29 -25.66
CA GLY A 528 29.96 16.12 -26.55
C GLY A 528 28.56 15.58 -26.83
N ILE A 529 28.06 14.66 -25.99
CA ILE A 529 26.72 14.06 -26.12
C ILE A 529 25.77 14.67 -25.09
N GLU A 530 24.69 15.28 -25.57
CA GLU A 530 23.60 15.73 -24.70
C GLU A 530 22.82 14.53 -24.15
N ALA A 531 22.68 14.47 -22.83
CA ALA A 531 21.94 13.42 -22.12
C ALA A 531 20.97 14.02 -21.11
N ASP A 532 19.71 13.54 -21.16
CA ASP A 532 18.70 13.81 -20.14
C ASP A 532 18.97 12.90 -18.92
N LEU A 533 18.61 13.32 -17.70
CA LEU A 533 18.79 12.56 -16.47
C LEU A 533 17.47 12.31 -15.73
N LEU A 534 17.21 11.09 -15.28
CA LEU A 534 16.05 10.77 -14.45
C LEU A 534 16.39 9.85 -13.26
N HIS A 535 16.12 10.34 -12.04
CA HIS A 535 16.31 9.57 -10.80
C HIS A 535 15.46 10.10 -9.64
N ALA A 536 15.50 9.43 -8.48
CA ALA A 536 14.66 9.77 -7.32
C ALA A 536 15.04 11.08 -6.58
N ARG A 537 16.29 11.57 -6.69
CA ARG A 537 16.80 12.76 -5.98
C ARG A 537 16.46 14.11 -6.64
N PHE A 538 15.37 14.21 -7.39
CA PHE A 538 14.84 15.49 -7.87
C PHE A 538 13.74 15.99 -6.92
N ALA A 539 13.57 17.31 -6.81
CA ALA A 539 12.36 17.88 -6.25
C ALA A 539 11.16 17.34 -7.05
N LEU A 540 10.06 17.04 -6.37
CA LEU A 540 8.93 16.36 -7.00
C LEU A 540 8.40 17.07 -8.26
N GLY A 541 8.33 18.40 -8.26
CA GLY A 541 7.91 19.21 -9.41
C GLY A 541 8.88 19.07 -10.59
N ASP A 542 10.19 19.16 -10.34
CA ASP A 542 11.22 18.98 -11.36
C ASP A 542 11.20 17.55 -11.92
N ARG A 543 11.06 16.56 -11.03
CA ARG A 543 10.93 15.15 -11.42
C ARG A 543 9.73 14.93 -12.35
N LYS A 544 8.55 15.46 -12.00
CA LYS A 544 7.34 15.36 -12.84
C LYS A 544 7.56 16.00 -14.22
N ARG A 545 8.23 17.16 -14.28
CA ARG A 545 8.58 17.84 -15.55
C ARG A 545 9.50 16.96 -16.40
N ILE A 546 10.55 16.40 -15.81
CA ILE A 546 11.53 15.54 -16.50
C ILE A 546 10.86 14.26 -16.99
N GLU A 547 10.05 13.60 -16.15
CA GLU A 547 9.29 12.39 -16.51
C GLU A 547 8.32 12.67 -17.68
N ALA A 548 7.61 13.81 -17.66
CA ALA A 548 6.73 14.22 -18.74
C ALA A 548 7.49 14.48 -20.06
N ALA A 549 8.65 15.14 -19.99
CA ALA A 549 9.51 15.38 -21.15
C ALA A 549 10.06 14.06 -21.74
N ALA A 550 10.54 13.15 -20.88
CA ALA A 550 11.00 11.83 -21.27
C ALA A 550 9.88 11.00 -21.89
N ARG A 551 8.66 11.03 -21.33
CA ARG A 551 7.48 10.36 -21.90
C ARG A 551 7.09 10.93 -23.27
N GLY A 552 7.10 12.25 -23.42
CA GLY A 552 6.83 12.91 -24.69
C GLY A 552 7.86 12.59 -25.80
N ARG A 553 9.06 12.16 -25.43
CA ARG A 553 10.15 11.82 -26.35
C ARG A 553 10.26 10.33 -26.63
N PHE A 554 10.32 9.51 -25.59
CA PHE A 554 10.61 8.08 -25.66
C PHE A 554 9.37 7.19 -25.56
N GLY A 555 8.19 7.75 -25.29
CA GLY A 555 6.94 7.02 -25.24
C GLY A 555 6.47 6.46 -26.58
N LYS A 556 5.33 5.76 -26.55
CA LYS A 556 4.63 5.18 -27.70
C LYS A 556 4.48 6.16 -28.87
N ASP A 557 3.92 7.35 -28.58
CA ASP A 557 3.68 8.42 -29.57
C ASP A 557 4.80 9.49 -29.55
N GLY A 558 5.96 9.15 -28.97
CA GLY A 558 7.02 10.10 -28.68
C GLY A 558 7.70 10.67 -29.94
N ARG A 559 8.06 11.95 -29.90
CA ARG A 559 8.70 12.69 -31.01
C ARG A 559 10.08 13.21 -30.62
N GLY A 560 10.94 13.48 -31.62
CA GLY A 560 12.25 14.10 -31.38
C GLY A 560 13.25 13.21 -30.63
N ARG A 561 13.16 11.88 -30.81
CA ARG A 561 13.99 10.87 -30.14
C ARG A 561 15.35 10.60 -30.81
N ALA A 562 15.52 11.01 -32.06
CA ALA A 562 16.70 10.68 -32.85
C ALA A 562 17.97 11.23 -32.19
N GLY A 563 18.92 10.34 -31.92
CA GLY A 563 20.22 10.67 -31.31
C GLY A 563 20.15 11.12 -29.85
N ARG A 564 18.99 10.98 -29.18
CA ARG A 564 18.81 11.40 -27.78
C ARG A 564 19.21 10.30 -26.82
N VAL A 565 19.83 10.70 -25.71
CA VAL A 565 20.27 9.81 -24.65
C VAL A 565 19.50 10.13 -23.37
N LEU A 566 19.00 9.09 -22.69
CA LEU A 566 18.48 9.18 -21.34
C LEU A 566 19.37 8.38 -20.40
N VAL A 567 19.91 9.02 -19.37
CA VAL A 567 20.54 8.32 -18.25
C VAL A 567 19.55 8.28 -17.09
N GLY A 568 19.48 7.16 -16.39
CA GLY A 568 18.65 7.10 -15.20
C GLY A 568 18.94 5.91 -14.32
N THR A 569 18.22 5.84 -13.20
CA THR A 569 18.34 4.72 -12.26
C THR A 569 17.21 3.71 -12.44
N GLN A 570 16.96 2.87 -11.44
CA GLN A 570 15.86 1.89 -11.41
C GLN A 570 14.47 2.49 -11.65
N VAL A 571 14.33 3.81 -11.56
CA VAL A 571 13.10 4.52 -11.96
C VAL A 571 12.69 4.19 -13.40
N LEU A 572 13.63 3.81 -14.27
CA LEU A 572 13.38 3.39 -15.65
C LEU A 572 12.87 1.94 -15.79
N GLU A 573 12.90 1.14 -14.72
CA GLU A 573 12.47 -0.26 -14.72
C GLU A 573 10.95 -0.41 -14.57
N SER A 574 10.35 0.39 -13.68
CA SER A 574 8.95 0.28 -13.28
C SER A 574 8.06 1.32 -13.97
N SER A 575 6.94 0.88 -14.55
CA SER A 575 5.79 1.71 -15.02
C SER A 575 6.03 2.86 -16.00
N LEU A 576 7.21 2.99 -16.60
CA LEU A 576 7.43 3.91 -17.72
C LEU A 576 7.29 3.17 -19.06
N ASP A 577 6.36 3.64 -19.89
CA ASP A 577 6.09 3.10 -21.23
C ASP A 577 7.06 3.70 -22.26
N PHE A 578 8.35 3.36 -22.12
CA PHE A 578 9.43 3.88 -22.97
C PHE A 578 9.95 2.84 -23.96
N ASP A 579 10.41 3.32 -25.11
CA ASP A 579 11.05 2.53 -26.16
C ASP A 579 12.44 3.09 -26.51
N PHE A 580 13.45 2.24 -26.47
CA PHE A 580 14.82 2.59 -26.85
C PHE A 580 15.34 1.66 -27.94
N ASP A 581 16.31 2.17 -28.70
CA ASP A 581 16.97 1.43 -29.78
C ASP A 581 18.21 0.70 -29.26
N VAL A 582 18.98 1.33 -28.36
CA VAL A 582 20.18 0.77 -27.71
C VAL A 582 20.12 1.02 -26.21
N MET A 583 20.54 0.02 -25.42
CA MET A 583 20.60 0.11 -23.97
C MET A 583 21.99 -0.25 -23.47
N VAL A 584 22.49 0.55 -22.55
CA VAL A 584 23.56 0.19 -21.62
C VAL A 584 22.93 0.08 -20.23
N SER A 585 23.34 -0.92 -19.47
CA SER A 585 22.87 -1.14 -18.10
C SER A 585 24.05 -1.56 -17.24
N ASP A 586 24.08 -1.10 -15.99
CA ASP A 586 24.89 -1.75 -14.98
C ASP A 586 24.41 -3.20 -14.78
N LEU A 587 25.31 -4.10 -14.39
CA LEU A 587 24.92 -5.41 -13.89
C LEU A 587 23.94 -5.24 -12.72
N ALA A 588 22.88 -6.02 -12.74
CA ALA A 588 21.83 -6.03 -11.74
C ALA A 588 21.29 -7.47 -11.65
N PRO A 589 20.44 -7.81 -10.66
CA PRO A 589 19.77 -9.11 -10.63
C PRO A 589 19.06 -9.42 -11.94
N MET A 590 19.04 -10.69 -12.34
CA MET A 590 18.50 -11.15 -13.63
C MET A 590 17.10 -10.59 -13.93
N ALA A 591 16.19 -10.57 -12.95
CA ALA A 591 14.84 -10.02 -13.11
C ALA A 591 14.85 -8.53 -13.53
N ALA A 592 15.71 -7.71 -12.90
CA ALA A 592 15.85 -6.30 -13.24
C ALA A 592 16.38 -6.11 -14.67
N LEU A 593 17.41 -6.88 -15.07
CA LEU A 593 17.94 -6.83 -16.45
C LEU A 593 16.88 -7.23 -17.49
N VAL A 594 16.07 -8.25 -17.21
CA VAL A 594 14.95 -8.65 -18.08
C VAL A 594 13.92 -7.52 -18.22
N GLN A 595 13.57 -6.84 -17.13
CA GLN A 595 12.66 -5.70 -17.18
C GLN A 595 13.22 -4.51 -17.96
N ARG A 596 14.50 -4.18 -17.72
CA ARG A 596 15.24 -3.14 -18.47
C ARG A 596 15.21 -3.48 -19.96
N ALA A 597 15.56 -4.72 -20.34
CA ALA A 597 15.49 -5.20 -21.72
C ALA A 597 14.07 -5.15 -22.32
N GLY A 598 13.02 -5.17 -21.49
CA GLY A 598 11.63 -4.95 -21.90
C GLY A 598 11.33 -3.54 -22.46
N ARG A 599 12.27 -2.59 -22.34
CA ARG A 599 12.22 -1.25 -22.95
C ARG A 599 12.97 -1.15 -24.27
N LEU A 600 13.77 -2.16 -24.62
CA LEU A 600 14.35 -2.28 -25.95
C LEU A 600 13.27 -2.72 -26.93
N TRP A 601 13.07 -1.90 -27.97
CA TRP A 601 12.20 -2.22 -29.09
C TRP A 601 10.78 -2.60 -28.64
N ARG A 602 10.25 -1.85 -27.68
CA ARG A 602 8.98 -2.13 -27.00
C ARG A 602 7.77 -1.96 -27.93
N HIS A 603 7.76 -0.92 -28.75
CA HIS A 603 6.65 -0.52 -29.61
C HIS A 603 6.90 -0.94 -31.05
N MET A 604 6.93 -2.26 -31.31
CA MET A 604 7.22 -2.78 -32.65
C MET A 604 6.12 -2.54 -33.69
N ALA A 605 4.88 -2.33 -33.26
CA ALA A 605 3.78 -2.02 -34.17
C ALA A 605 3.94 -0.60 -34.75
N GLU A 606 4.33 0.35 -33.90
CA GLU A 606 4.56 1.75 -34.25
C GLU A 606 5.95 1.97 -34.85
N ARG A 607 6.96 1.24 -34.36
CA ARG A 607 8.36 1.32 -34.78
C ARG A 607 8.90 -0.06 -35.17
N PRO A 608 8.57 -0.56 -36.38
CA PRO A 608 9.09 -1.82 -36.88
C PRO A 608 10.60 -1.75 -37.13
N GLN A 609 11.25 -2.91 -37.21
CA GLN A 609 12.70 -3.06 -37.42
C GLN A 609 13.23 -2.22 -38.59
N ALA A 610 12.49 -2.17 -39.71
CA ALA A 610 12.92 -1.51 -40.94
C ALA A 610 13.18 0.01 -40.79
N ILE A 611 12.59 0.67 -39.79
CA ILE A 611 12.77 2.10 -39.55
C ILE A 611 13.67 2.41 -38.36
N ARG A 612 14.25 1.38 -37.72
CA ARG A 612 15.15 1.56 -36.57
C ARG A 612 16.58 1.80 -37.05
N PRO A 613 17.35 2.65 -36.35
CA PRO A 613 18.72 3.01 -36.73
C PRO A 613 19.74 1.90 -36.43
N VAL A 614 19.32 0.84 -35.76
CA VAL A 614 20.13 -0.34 -35.45
C VAL A 614 19.38 -1.60 -35.91
N PRO A 615 20.09 -2.64 -36.37
CA PRO A 615 19.47 -3.79 -37.03
C PRO A 615 18.86 -4.81 -36.06
N ALA A 616 19.25 -4.78 -34.78
CA ALA A 616 18.76 -5.69 -33.75
C ALA A 616 18.80 -5.02 -32.36
N PRO A 617 17.95 -5.44 -31.41
CA PRO A 617 18.03 -4.98 -30.03
C PRO A 617 19.25 -5.56 -29.33
N ILE A 618 20.07 -4.70 -28.72
CA ILE A 618 21.27 -5.11 -27.98
C ILE A 618 21.24 -4.48 -26.58
N LEU A 619 21.38 -5.33 -25.57
CA LEU A 619 21.64 -4.95 -24.19
C LEU A 619 23.15 -5.03 -23.92
N HIS A 620 23.77 -3.87 -23.69
CA HIS A 620 25.15 -3.82 -23.22
C HIS A 620 25.14 -3.79 -21.69
N VAL A 621 25.84 -4.72 -21.05
CA VAL A 621 25.90 -4.83 -19.59
C VAL A 621 27.30 -4.45 -19.12
N LEU A 622 27.40 -3.33 -18.40
CA LEU A 622 28.62 -2.94 -17.72
C LEU A 622 28.80 -3.83 -16.49
N ALA A 623 29.89 -4.58 -16.45
CA ALA A 623 30.22 -5.50 -15.38
C ALA A 623 31.74 -5.66 -15.25
N PRO A 624 32.25 -6.44 -14.30
CA PRO A 624 33.54 -7.10 -14.40
C PRO A 624 33.38 -8.50 -15.04
N ASP A 625 34.49 -9.18 -15.33
CA ASP A 625 34.45 -10.54 -15.88
C ASP A 625 34.10 -11.53 -14.75
N PRO A 626 32.99 -12.29 -14.84
CA PRO A 626 32.61 -13.24 -13.79
C PRO A 626 33.59 -14.41 -13.65
N ALA A 627 34.47 -14.65 -14.62
CA ALA A 627 35.56 -15.61 -14.51
C ALA A 627 36.76 -15.11 -13.71
N GLN A 628 36.84 -13.79 -13.44
CA GLN A 628 37.97 -13.15 -12.77
C GLN A 628 37.53 -12.52 -11.44
N VAL A 629 37.31 -13.37 -10.44
CA VAL A 629 36.90 -12.95 -9.09
C VAL A 629 38.05 -13.12 -8.11
N SER A 630 38.65 -12.00 -7.67
CA SER A 630 39.77 -11.99 -6.72
C SER A 630 39.33 -11.84 -5.27
N ASP A 631 38.27 -11.07 -5.01
CA ASP A 631 37.78 -10.72 -3.68
C ASP A 631 36.29 -10.31 -3.72
N ASP A 632 35.74 -9.95 -2.55
CA ASP A 632 34.35 -9.52 -2.39
C ASP A 632 34.07 -8.08 -2.88
N ARG A 633 35.07 -7.39 -3.43
CA ARG A 633 34.95 -6.08 -4.10
C ARG A 633 34.97 -6.19 -5.63
N TRP A 634 34.84 -7.41 -6.17
CA TRP A 634 34.77 -7.70 -7.62
C TRP A 634 33.93 -6.70 -8.43
N LEU A 635 32.75 -6.30 -7.95
CA LEU A 635 31.90 -5.32 -8.65
C LEU A 635 32.33 -3.86 -8.50
N GLN A 636 32.97 -3.51 -7.38
CA GLN A 636 33.21 -2.12 -7.00
C GLN A 636 34.13 -1.41 -8.00
N GLY A 637 35.12 -2.12 -8.55
CA GLY A 637 36.07 -1.57 -9.51
C GLY A 637 35.44 -1.07 -10.82
N VAL A 638 34.25 -1.58 -11.18
CA VAL A 638 33.54 -1.19 -12.41
C VAL A 638 32.29 -0.37 -12.13
N LEU A 639 31.53 -0.72 -11.09
CA LEU A 639 30.22 -0.12 -10.81
C LEU A 639 30.24 0.94 -9.71
N GLY A 640 31.37 1.17 -9.03
CA GLY A 640 31.46 2.18 -7.99
C GLY A 640 30.45 1.97 -6.87
N GLY A 641 29.63 2.99 -6.60
CA GLY A 641 28.59 2.94 -5.57
C GLY A 641 27.43 1.99 -5.91
N GLY A 642 27.17 1.80 -7.21
CA GLY A 642 26.14 0.90 -7.74
C GLY A 642 26.34 -0.57 -7.39
N ALA A 643 27.57 -0.97 -7.04
CA ALA A 643 27.89 -2.35 -6.64
C ALA A 643 27.17 -2.81 -5.36
N PHE A 644 26.82 -1.88 -4.47
CA PHE A 644 26.24 -2.16 -3.15
C PHE A 644 24.71 -2.12 -3.12
N VAL A 645 24.07 -1.88 -4.28
CA VAL A 645 22.61 -1.72 -4.36
C VAL A 645 21.89 -3.06 -4.31
N TYR A 646 22.53 -4.13 -4.80
CA TYR A 646 21.95 -5.47 -4.88
C TYR A 646 22.88 -6.52 -4.26
N PRO A 647 22.36 -7.71 -3.89
CA PRO A 647 23.20 -8.80 -3.41
C PRO A 647 24.30 -9.19 -4.41
N LEU A 648 25.52 -9.37 -3.90
CA LEU A 648 26.69 -9.67 -4.73
C LEU A 648 26.59 -11.05 -5.40
N ALA A 649 26.08 -12.05 -4.67
CA ALA A 649 25.92 -13.41 -5.16
C ALA A 649 24.96 -13.48 -6.35
N ASP A 650 23.80 -12.82 -6.25
CA ASP A 650 22.79 -12.77 -7.31
C ASP A 650 23.32 -12.06 -8.56
N GLN A 651 24.07 -10.96 -8.38
CA GLN A 651 24.71 -10.25 -9.48
C GLN A 651 25.77 -11.13 -10.17
N TRP A 652 26.61 -11.84 -9.41
CA TRP A 652 27.60 -12.75 -9.98
C TRP A 652 26.94 -13.89 -10.77
N ARG A 653 25.93 -14.57 -10.21
CA ARG A 653 25.17 -15.63 -10.91
C ARG A 653 24.50 -15.10 -12.17
N THR A 654 23.97 -13.87 -12.10
CA THR A 654 23.40 -13.19 -13.26
C THR A 654 24.46 -13.00 -14.35
N ALA A 655 25.64 -12.46 -14.02
CA ALA A 655 26.73 -12.28 -14.99
C ALA A 655 27.23 -13.61 -15.57
N ASP A 656 27.53 -14.60 -14.72
CA ASP A 656 28.02 -15.92 -15.14
C ASP A 656 27.04 -16.61 -16.10
N HIS A 657 25.73 -16.59 -15.79
CA HIS A 657 24.75 -17.23 -16.64
C HIS A 657 24.45 -16.42 -17.90
N LEU A 658 24.17 -15.13 -17.76
CA LEU A 658 23.73 -14.28 -18.87
C LEU A 658 24.79 -14.14 -19.96
N PHE A 659 26.07 -14.03 -19.58
CA PHE A 659 27.16 -13.93 -20.57
C PHE A 659 27.48 -15.25 -21.27
N ARG A 660 27.19 -16.40 -20.64
CA ARG A 660 27.27 -17.71 -21.31
C ARG A 660 26.16 -17.92 -22.31
N VAL A 661 24.93 -17.53 -21.97
CA VAL A 661 23.78 -17.62 -22.89
C VAL A 661 23.89 -16.60 -24.02
N GLY A 662 24.33 -15.37 -23.72
CA GLY A 662 24.58 -14.31 -24.69
C GLY A 662 23.33 -13.62 -25.24
N GLU A 663 22.14 -14.01 -24.80
CA GLU A 663 20.87 -13.42 -25.23
C GLU A 663 19.75 -13.57 -24.20
N ILE A 664 18.72 -12.74 -24.32
CA ILE A 664 17.45 -12.85 -23.60
C ILE A 664 16.36 -13.13 -24.62
N THR A 665 15.78 -14.33 -24.54
CA THR A 665 14.69 -14.78 -25.43
C THR A 665 13.38 -14.79 -24.65
N ALA A 666 12.45 -13.90 -25.02
CA ALA A 666 11.15 -13.77 -24.38
C ALA A 666 10.01 -14.19 -25.34
N PRO A 667 8.96 -14.85 -24.83
CA PRO A 667 8.74 -15.25 -23.44
C PRO A 667 9.45 -16.57 -23.04
N SER A 668 9.87 -17.39 -24.01
CA SER A 668 10.29 -18.80 -23.80
C SER A 668 11.47 -19.02 -22.85
N GLY A 669 12.48 -18.15 -22.87
CA GLY A 669 13.72 -18.29 -22.09
C GLY A 669 13.68 -17.63 -20.72
N LEU A 670 12.65 -16.83 -20.41
CA LEU A 670 12.63 -16.02 -19.19
C LEU A 670 12.68 -16.86 -17.90
N ARG A 671 11.94 -17.97 -17.87
CA ARG A 671 11.95 -18.88 -16.71
C ARG A 671 13.36 -19.40 -16.42
N ALA A 672 14.05 -19.89 -17.44
CA ALA A 672 15.38 -20.49 -17.28
C ALA A 672 16.39 -19.48 -16.72
N LEU A 673 16.35 -18.24 -17.21
CA LEU A 673 17.21 -17.16 -16.73
C LEU A 673 17.01 -16.88 -15.23
N ILE A 674 15.76 -16.83 -14.76
CA ILE A 674 15.43 -16.55 -13.35
C ILE A 674 15.83 -17.71 -12.45
N GLU A 675 15.54 -18.95 -12.86
CA GLU A 675 15.89 -20.15 -12.09
C GLU A 675 17.41 -20.40 -12.07
N ALA A 676 18.18 -19.87 -13.01
CA ALA A 676 19.64 -19.97 -12.97
C ALA A 676 20.28 -19.19 -11.81
N VAL A 677 19.56 -18.21 -11.24
CA VAL A 677 20.01 -17.40 -10.11
C VAL A 677 19.38 -17.88 -8.79
N HIS A 678 18.08 -18.18 -8.79
CA HIS A 678 17.34 -18.47 -7.55
C HIS A 678 16.84 -19.91 -7.42
N GLY A 679 16.96 -20.72 -8.48
CA GLY A 679 16.48 -22.10 -8.50
C GLY A 679 17.40 -23.05 -7.76
N ALA A 680 16.91 -24.26 -7.48
CA ALA A 680 17.68 -25.29 -6.78
C ALA A 680 18.96 -25.74 -7.52
N GLY A 681 19.07 -25.45 -8.82
CA GLY A 681 20.25 -25.71 -9.64
C GLY A 681 21.13 -24.48 -9.87
N ALA A 682 20.92 -23.38 -9.13
CA ALA A 682 21.79 -22.22 -9.19
C ALA A 682 23.25 -22.62 -8.86
N ARG A 683 24.21 -22.08 -9.59
CA ARG A 683 25.62 -22.41 -9.39
C ARG A 683 26.13 -21.79 -8.09
N ASP A 684 27.02 -22.50 -7.41
CA ASP A 684 27.75 -21.95 -6.26
C ASP A 684 28.59 -20.75 -6.70
N VAL A 685 28.66 -19.73 -5.84
CA VAL A 685 29.54 -18.59 -6.06
C VAL A 685 31.01 -19.00 -5.88
N PRO A 686 31.98 -18.26 -6.47
CA PRO A 686 33.40 -18.50 -6.21
C PRO A 686 33.71 -18.32 -4.74
N GLN A 687 34.74 -19.02 -4.24
CA GLN A 687 35.15 -19.00 -2.83
C GLN A 687 35.30 -17.57 -2.26
N ALA A 688 35.80 -16.64 -3.08
CA ALA A 688 35.96 -15.23 -2.71
C ALA A 688 34.62 -14.52 -2.34
N LEU A 689 33.48 -15.03 -2.80
CA LEU A 689 32.15 -14.45 -2.60
C LEU A 689 31.29 -15.24 -1.60
N GLU A 690 31.69 -16.45 -1.20
CA GLU A 690 30.91 -17.31 -0.27
C GLU A 690 30.56 -16.58 1.03
N ALA A 691 31.52 -15.83 1.60
CA ALA A 691 31.28 -15.04 2.81
C ALA A 691 30.24 -13.93 2.59
N ALA A 692 30.21 -13.31 1.40
CA ALA A 692 29.21 -12.31 1.06
C ALA A 692 27.82 -12.91 0.91
N GLU A 693 27.72 -14.10 0.30
CA GLU A 693 26.47 -14.87 0.21
C GLU A 693 25.93 -15.25 1.59
N LEU A 694 26.76 -15.85 2.44
CA LEU A 694 26.37 -16.22 3.81
C LEU A 694 25.91 -15.01 4.63
N ARG A 695 26.53 -13.83 4.44
CA ARG A 695 26.06 -12.58 5.04
C ARG A 695 24.66 -12.21 4.56
N THR A 696 24.42 -12.22 3.25
CA THR A 696 23.09 -11.94 2.67
C THR A 696 22.02 -12.92 3.16
N GLU A 697 22.33 -14.22 3.24
CA GLU A 697 21.41 -15.21 3.79
C GLU A 697 21.08 -14.95 5.26
N GLY A 698 22.10 -14.62 6.06
CA GLY A 698 21.95 -14.24 7.46
C GLY A 698 21.12 -12.97 7.65
N GLU A 699 21.37 -11.93 6.87
CA GLU A 699 20.58 -10.71 6.82
C GLU A 699 19.12 -11.00 6.43
N GLY A 700 18.90 -11.88 5.45
CA GLY A 700 17.57 -12.32 5.04
C GLY A 700 16.83 -13.11 6.14
N ALA A 701 17.53 -13.95 6.90
CA ALA A 701 16.96 -14.65 8.04
C ALA A 701 16.61 -13.67 9.18
N ALA A 702 17.48 -12.71 9.48
CA ALA A 702 17.23 -11.67 10.45
C ALA A 702 16.03 -10.78 10.05
N ALA A 703 15.94 -10.40 8.77
CA ALA A 703 14.82 -9.66 8.21
C ALA A 703 13.50 -10.42 8.37
N ARG A 704 13.45 -11.73 8.07
CA ARG A 704 12.24 -12.56 8.33
C ARG A 704 11.87 -12.62 9.81
N GLY A 705 12.87 -12.76 10.69
CA GLY A 705 12.66 -12.74 12.14
C GLY A 705 12.08 -11.42 12.62
N HIS A 706 12.57 -10.30 12.09
CA HIS A 706 12.06 -8.97 12.39
C HIS A 706 10.63 -8.77 11.87
N ALA A 707 10.33 -9.23 10.64
CA ALA A 707 8.96 -9.22 10.13
C ALA A 707 8.03 -10.02 11.03
N ALA A 708 8.42 -11.23 11.44
CA ALA A 708 7.61 -12.08 12.33
C ALA A 708 7.32 -11.44 13.70
N GLN A 709 8.22 -10.59 14.22
CA GLN A 709 7.99 -9.82 15.44
C GLN A 709 7.05 -8.63 15.24
N ASN A 710 7.06 -8.03 14.05
CA ASN A 710 6.23 -6.88 13.71
C ASN A 710 4.85 -7.29 13.17
N ILE A 711 4.68 -8.50 12.66
CA ILE A 711 3.38 -8.98 12.18
C ILE A 711 2.47 -9.30 13.38
N VAL A 712 1.20 -8.90 13.28
CA VAL A 712 0.20 -9.18 14.32
C VAL A 712 -0.04 -10.69 14.48
N ASP A 713 -0.21 -11.15 15.72
CA ASP A 713 -0.63 -12.53 15.98
C ASP A 713 -2.14 -12.66 15.73
N PHE A 714 -2.50 -12.92 14.48
CA PHE A 714 -3.88 -13.04 14.05
C PHE A 714 -4.65 -14.12 14.82
N ALA A 715 -4.00 -15.26 15.13
CA ALA A 715 -4.62 -16.40 15.79
C ALA A 715 -4.96 -16.11 17.26
N ALA A 716 -4.21 -15.23 17.93
CA ALA A 716 -4.49 -14.83 19.30
C ALA A 716 -5.78 -13.97 19.44
N GLY A 717 -6.30 -13.42 18.33
CA GLY A 717 -7.42 -12.48 18.33
C GLY A 717 -6.99 -11.05 18.66
N TYR A 718 -7.83 -10.07 18.34
CA TYR A 718 -7.47 -8.64 18.32
C TYR A 718 -6.90 -8.13 19.65
N ARG A 719 -7.46 -8.56 20.79
CA ARG A 719 -7.01 -8.13 22.12
C ARG A 719 -5.56 -8.50 22.45
N ALA A 720 -5.15 -9.71 22.07
CA ALA A 720 -3.84 -10.24 22.40
C ALA A 720 -2.83 -9.98 21.28
N GLY A 721 -3.24 -10.18 20.02
CA GLY A 721 -2.36 -10.05 18.86
C GLY A 721 -2.24 -8.64 18.27
N GLY A 722 -3.17 -7.72 18.59
CA GLY A 722 -3.22 -6.37 18.00
C GLY A 722 -2.58 -5.27 18.83
N ARG A 723 -1.73 -5.62 19.80
CA ARG A 723 -1.09 -4.64 20.69
C ARG A 723 -0.02 -3.85 19.95
N ALA A 724 -0.32 -2.59 19.67
CA ALA A 724 0.62 -1.60 19.18
C ALA A 724 1.38 -0.94 20.34
N ASN A 725 2.68 -0.72 20.20
CA ASN A 725 3.43 0.16 21.08
C ASN A 725 3.51 1.56 20.44
N ASP A 726 3.12 2.60 21.18
CA ASP A 726 3.10 3.98 20.67
C ASP A 726 4.51 4.49 20.32
N ASP A 727 5.55 3.96 20.97
CA ASP A 727 6.96 4.33 20.72
C ASP A 727 7.62 3.52 19.59
N ALA A 728 6.93 2.50 19.05
CA ALA A 728 7.49 1.63 18.02
C ALA A 728 7.13 2.13 16.61
N ARG A 729 8.10 2.08 15.69
CA ARG A 729 7.88 2.23 14.24
C ARG A 729 7.75 0.85 13.62
N TYR A 730 6.68 0.64 12.87
CA TYR A 730 6.42 -0.60 12.14
C TYR A 730 6.56 -0.34 10.63
N PRO A 731 7.77 -0.50 10.06
CA PRO A 731 7.98 -0.27 8.65
C PRO A 731 7.40 -1.42 7.82
N THR A 732 6.93 -1.12 6.61
CA THR A 732 6.51 -2.11 5.60
C THR A 732 7.68 -2.55 4.70
N ARG A 733 8.83 -1.90 4.83
CA ARG A 733 10.07 -2.18 4.10
C ARG A 733 11.26 -1.94 5.01
N LEU A 734 12.21 -2.86 5.02
CA LEU A 734 13.52 -2.60 5.61
C LEU A 734 14.38 -1.91 4.56
N GLY A 735 14.90 -0.73 4.90
CA GLY A 735 15.73 0.05 4.01
C GLY A 735 16.39 1.18 4.78
N GLU A 736 17.31 1.89 4.12
CA GLU A 736 17.92 3.06 4.73
C GLU A 736 16.86 4.11 5.05
N GLU A 737 16.88 4.64 6.27
CA GLU A 737 15.97 5.71 6.68
C GLU A 737 16.17 6.92 5.75
N GLN A 738 15.06 7.42 5.20
CA GLN A 738 15.07 8.59 4.31
C GLN A 738 14.73 9.86 5.11
N GLN A 739 15.36 10.97 4.73
CA GLN A 739 15.02 12.30 5.21
C GLN A 739 14.48 13.12 4.04
N THR A 740 13.32 13.76 4.24
CA THR A 740 12.76 14.68 3.26
C THR A 740 13.27 16.09 3.52
N LEU A 741 13.82 16.69 2.47
CA LEU A 741 14.21 18.09 2.39
C LEU A 741 13.14 18.85 1.60
N VAL A 742 12.80 20.05 2.04
CA VAL A 742 11.87 20.96 1.35
C VAL A 742 12.69 22.14 0.82
N LEU A 743 12.87 22.20 -0.49
CA LEU A 743 13.69 23.25 -1.11
C LEU A 743 12.95 24.59 -1.11
N ALA A 744 13.67 25.65 -0.78
CA ALA A 744 13.13 27.01 -0.71
C ALA A 744 14.05 28.01 -1.44
N ARG A 745 13.49 29.16 -1.83
CA ARG A 745 14.21 30.30 -2.39
C ARG A 745 13.98 31.53 -1.51
N TYR A 746 14.96 32.42 -1.45
CA TYR A 746 14.79 33.72 -0.82
C TYR A 746 13.94 34.65 -1.71
N ASP A 747 12.97 35.34 -1.12
CA ASP A 747 12.06 36.25 -1.83
C ASP A 747 12.59 37.68 -2.01
N GLY A 748 13.88 37.90 -1.73
CA GLY A 748 14.53 39.21 -1.80
C GLY A 748 14.24 40.14 -0.61
N ALA A 749 13.18 39.89 0.17
CA ALA A 749 12.85 40.59 1.40
C ALA A 749 13.32 39.85 2.67
N GLY A 750 14.02 38.72 2.49
CA GLY A 750 14.50 37.85 3.57
C GLY A 750 13.50 36.76 4.00
N GLY A 751 12.37 36.64 3.31
CA GLY A 751 11.43 35.54 3.48
C GLY A 751 11.75 34.35 2.56
N LEU A 752 11.06 33.23 2.80
CA LEU A 752 11.20 31.99 2.04
C LEU A 752 9.96 31.70 1.20
N GLN A 753 10.18 31.35 -0.05
CA GLN A 753 9.18 30.83 -0.97
C GLN A 753 9.54 29.41 -1.42
N PRO A 754 8.57 28.57 -1.80
CA PRO A 754 8.88 27.23 -2.28
C PRO A 754 9.72 27.28 -3.56
N TRP A 755 10.62 26.31 -3.71
CA TRP A 755 11.43 26.16 -4.92
C TRP A 755 10.59 26.06 -6.20
N ILE A 756 9.50 25.31 -6.13
CA ILE A 756 8.46 25.21 -7.15
C ILE A 756 7.31 26.16 -6.79
N ALA A 757 6.94 27.05 -7.68
CA ALA A 757 5.83 27.99 -7.47
C ALA A 757 4.45 27.30 -7.56
N GLY A 758 3.43 27.94 -6.98
CA GLY A 758 2.03 27.50 -7.03
C GLY A 758 1.44 27.15 -5.67
N SER A 759 0.14 26.87 -5.63
CA SER A 759 -0.59 26.54 -4.40
C SER A 759 -0.05 25.29 -3.69
N GLU A 760 0.46 24.33 -4.45
CA GLU A 760 1.11 23.11 -3.95
C GLU A 760 2.64 23.19 -3.92
N GLY A 761 3.19 24.41 -4.06
CA GLY A 761 4.61 24.66 -4.29
C GLY A 761 5.53 23.98 -3.27
N TRP A 762 5.17 24.02 -1.98
CA TRP A 762 5.95 23.38 -0.91
C TRP A 762 6.08 21.87 -1.07
N ALA A 763 4.98 21.17 -1.37
CA ALA A 763 4.99 19.72 -1.55
C ALA A 763 5.71 19.32 -2.85
N LEU A 764 5.58 20.13 -3.90
CA LEU A 764 6.32 19.95 -5.15
C LEU A 764 7.83 20.25 -5.00
N SER A 765 8.22 20.98 -3.96
CA SER A 765 9.62 21.29 -3.64
C SER A 765 10.30 20.24 -2.76
N GLU A 766 9.59 19.16 -2.42
CA GLU A 766 10.14 18.08 -1.60
C GLU A 766 11.06 17.15 -2.42
N VAL A 767 12.23 16.85 -1.85
CA VAL A 767 13.17 15.82 -2.32
C VAL A 767 13.63 14.96 -1.14
N SER A 768 13.79 13.66 -1.34
CA SER A 768 14.23 12.75 -0.28
C SER A 768 15.59 12.13 -0.59
N ALA A 769 16.40 11.92 0.43
CA ALA A 769 17.67 11.21 0.35
C ALA A 769 17.98 10.45 1.64
N SER A 770 18.95 9.54 1.58
CA SER A 770 19.39 8.75 2.73
C SER A 770 19.78 9.65 3.91
N ARG A 771 19.12 9.45 5.05
CA ARG A 771 19.37 10.21 6.29
C ARG A 771 20.82 10.04 6.75
N LYS A 772 21.36 8.83 6.63
CA LYS A 772 22.76 8.51 6.96
C LYS A 772 23.75 9.30 6.10
N ARG A 773 23.44 9.48 4.81
CA ARG A 773 24.28 10.28 3.91
C ARG A 773 24.16 11.77 4.22
N LEU A 774 22.94 12.25 4.45
CA LEU A 774 22.67 13.64 4.80
C LEU A 774 23.28 14.06 6.14
N ALA A 775 23.42 13.14 7.09
CA ALA A 775 24.06 13.39 8.39
C ALA A 775 25.56 13.77 8.29
N ARG A 776 26.18 13.67 7.12
CA ARG A 776 27.56 14.11 6.86
C ARG A 776 27.67 15.61 6.53
N PHE A 777 26.53 16.29 6.37
CA PHE A 777 26.47 17.68 5.98
C PHE A 777 25.80 18.50 7.08
N ASP A 778 26.31 19.71 7.29
CA ASP A 778 25.70 20.69 8.20
C ASP A 778 24.49 21.30 7.50
N LEU A 779 23.37 20.59 7.53
CA LEU A 779 22.10 21.04 6.97
C LEU A 779 21.64 22.34 7.64
N PRO A 780 20.91 23.22 6.94
CA PRO A 780 20.43 24.49 7.48
C PRO A 780 19.76 24.36 8.85
N ASP A 781 20.05 25.34 9.71
CA ASP A 781 19.46 25.43 11.05
C ASP A 781 17.95 25.65 10.94
N GLN A 782 17.17 24.74 11.53
CA GLN A 782 15.71 24.81 11.46
C GLN A 782 15.13 25.84 12.44
N ASP A 783 15.96 26.38 13.34
CA ASP A 783 15.62 27.45 14.27
C ASP A 783 15.93 28.85 13.71
N ALA A 784 16.42 28.94 12.46
CA ALA A 784 16.64 30.22 11.78
C ALA A 784 15.32 31.03 11.69
N PRO A 785 15.35 32.37 11.91
CA PRO A 785 14.14 33.19 12.01
C PRO A 785 13.17 33.03 10.83
N GLU A 786 13.68 32.94 9.62
CA GLU A 786 12.90 32.79 8.40
C GLU A 786 12.22 31.41 8.27
N ILE A 787 12.84 30.34 8.78
CA ILE A 787 12.28 28.99 8.79
C ILE A 787 11.24 28.85 9.90
N VAL A 788 11.51 29.41 11.08
CA VAL A 788 10.54 29.45 12.18
C VAL A 788 9.30 30.23 11.79
N ALA A 789 9.46 31.37 11.11
CA ALA A 789 8.35 32.15 10.59
C ALA A 789 7.47 31.35 9.63
N LEU A 790 8.08 30.57 8.72
CA LEU A 790 7.38 29.70 7.77
C LEU A 790 6.68 28.52 8.45
N THR A 791 7.30 27.92 9.46
CA THR A 791 6.86 26.65 10.06
C THR A 791 6.08 26.82 11.36
N ARG A 792 5.82 28.07 11.80
CA ARG A 792 5.13 28.39 13.06
C ARG A 792 3.81 27.64 13.24
N ASP A 793 3.03 27.56 12.18
CA ASP A 793 1.69 26.97 12.21
C ASP A 793 1.72 25.47 11.82
N TRP A 794 2.91 24.89 11.65
CA TRP A 794 3.06 23.46 11.32
C TRP A 794 2.95 22.60 12.58
N PRO A 795 2.19 21.49 12.49
CA PRO A 795 2.14 20.52 13.57
C PRO A 795 3.53 19.91 13.81
N GLU A 796 3.81 19.53 15.06
CA GLU A 796 5.13 19.06 15.51
C GLU A 796 5.68 17.91 14.65
N TRP A 797 4.83 16.93 14.31
CA TRP A 797 5.23 15.81 13.46
C TRP A 797 5.75 16.26 12.09
N LYS A 798 5.20 17.34 11.52
CA LYS A 798 5.59 17.86 10.21
C LYS A 798 6.94 18.58 10.31
N ARG A 799 7.17 19.33 11.38
CA ARG A 799 8.47 19.95 11.70
C ARG A 799 9.56 18.91 11.98
N ALA A 800 9.19 17.78 12.60
CA ALA A 800 10.12 16.68 12.84
C ALA A 800 10.44 15.87 11.57
N ALA A 801 9.48 15.73 10.65
CA ALA A 801 9.64 14.92 9.45
C ALA A 801 10.29 15.65 8.26
N LEU A 802 10.11 16.96 8.15
CA LEU A 802 10.56 17.77 7.02
C LEU A 802 11.68 18.74 7.44
N ARG A 803 12.70 18.89 6.61
CA ARG A 803 13.79 19.87 6.80
C ARG A 803 13.71 20.94 5.72
N ILE A 804 13.49 22.20 6.07
CA ILE A 804 13.53 23.32 5.12
C ILE A 804 14.98 23.59 4.72
N CYS A 805 15.22 23.72 3.42
CA CYS A 805 16.55 23.96 2.85
C CYS A 805 16.50 25.13 1.86
N PRO A 806 16.83 26.35 2.30
CA PRO A 806 17.05 27.47 1.39
C PRO A 806 18.18 27.12 0.40
N VAL A 807 17.93 27.37 -0.88
CA VAL A 807 18.87 27.14 -1.97
C VAL A 807 19.39 28.49 -2.46
N ALA A 808 20.70 28.69 -2.42
CA ALA A 808 21.36 29.88 -2.92
C ALA A 808 21.25 30.00 -4.46
N GLY A 809 21.57 31.18 -5.01
CA GLY A 809 21.46 31.44 -6.44
C GLY A 809 22.36 30.56 -7.33
N ASP A 810 23.44 30.02 -6.76
CA ASP A 810 24.36 29.07 -7.40
C ASP A 810 23.95 27.59 -7.19
N GLY A 811 22.81 27.34 -6.55
CA GLY A 811 22.31 25.99 -6.22
C GLY A 811 22.79 25.44 -4.87
N THR A 812 23.67 26.14 -4.15
CA THR A 812 24.21 25.65 -2.88
C THR A 812 23.14 25.61 -1.79
N ILE A 813 23.05 24.50 -1.05
CA ILE A 813 22.26 24.37 0.18
C ILE A 813 23.17 24.58 1.39
N CYS A 814 24.27 23.82 1.43
CA CYS A 814 25.34 23.97 2.42
C CYS A 814 26.65 23.39 1.82
N PRO A 815 27.82 23.55 2.48
CA PRO A 815 29.08 23.05 1.92
C PRO A 815 29.03 21.56 1.55
N GLY A 816 29.24 21.23 0.28
CA GLY A 816 29.19 19.86 -0.25
C GLY A 816 27.79 19.33 -0.58
N LEU A 817 26.73 20.12 -0.37
CA LEU A 817 25.36 19.76 -0.74
C LEU A 817 24.72 20.87 -1.58
N ARG A 818 24.32 20.53 -2.80
CA ARG A 818 23.69 21.46 -3.73
C ARG A 818 22.50 20.83 -4.44
N TYR A 819 21.63 21.68 -4.97
CA TYR A 819 20.52 21.27 -5.81
C TYR A 819 20.59 21.98 -7.16
N GLU A 820 20.54 21.20 -8.22
CA GLU A 820 20.51 21.69 -9.60
C GLU A 820 19.24 21.18 -10.29
N THR A 821 18.58 22.04 -11.06
CA THR A 821 17.31 21.70 -11.72
C THR A 821 17.41 20.52 -12.68
N GLU A 822 18.58 20.29 -13.28
CA GLU A 822 18.83 19.23 -14.27
C GLU A 822 19.65 18.05 -13.72
N MET A 823 20.26 18.17 -12.53
CA MET A 823 21.02 17.09 -11.87
C MET A 823 20.40 16.61 -10.53
N GLY A 824 19.41 17.33 -10.02
CA GLY A 824 18.77 17.10 -8.73
C GLY A 824 19.69 17.41 -7.55
N LEU A 825 19.50 16.68 -6.45
CA LEU A 825 20.31 16.81 -5.25
C LEU A 825 21.67 16.11 -5.44
N VAL A 826 22.75 16.91 -5.41
CA VAL A 826 24.13 16.47 -5.60
C VAL A 826 24.85 16.48 -4.25
N LEU A 827 25.45 15.34 -3.89
CA LEU A 827 26.17 15.13 -2.63
C LEU A 827 27.66 14.98 -2.93
N GLU A 828 28.43 16.03 -2.70
CA GLU A 828 29.89 16.04 -2.84
C GLU A 828 30.51 15.70 -1.49
N VAL A 829 30.74 14.40 -1.27
CA VAL A 829 31.47 13.95 -0.08
C VAL A 829 32.93 14.32 -0.30
N LYS A 830 33.51 15.14 0.59
CA LYS A 830 34.96 15.36 0.61
C LYS A 830 35.65 14.00 0.68
N SER A 831 36.45 13.69 -0.34
CA SER A 831 37.27 12.48 -0.46
C SER A 831 38.21 12.32 0.73
#